data_AF-A0A914YYU3-F1
#
_entry.id   AF-A0A914YYU3-F1
#
_cell.length_a   1.000
_cell.length_b   1.000
_cell.length_c   1.000
_cell.angle_alpha   90.00
_cell.angle_beta   90.00
_cell.angle_gamma   90.00
#
_symmetry.space_group_name_H-M   'P 1'
#
loop_
_entity.id
_entity.type
_entity.pdbx_description
1 polymer ?
#
loop_
_entity_poly.entity_id
_entity_poly.type
_entity_poly.pdbx_seq_one_letter_code
_entity_poly.pdbx_strand_id
1 'polypeptide(L)'
;MDLTFAFILILITGIRGSRRIRHADNNDMYEIRIYDNAAPGTKATLNEAFDKVMRESKNCYAQLDTDVDWIEFDSDLNMFLTISNVPSTVQLTQPATLHLMCASHKMQSINFSIHVTRRNRHPPKFSKSDFIFYVPSVLQPGFEVGKLHVVDHDPIIYNSQLGLSILGDQSHWISDKNGSIMVRKSMNDLKLYKPIKLQMLAIDYGSPQLFSIANITVIPVSVSQPQNVRVNIANVEYQIFEWDAPEYGIAEKYRIIIKRQGVTIYEQEIDGQETTALSTTQFAIGSDYVFIVTAMDVEGETPSEDHRFIVIKDDIHCEGECSDGGRPMCFYGKFHKIEQYRDKSGLHCLCWDGFNGPQCDVIESCPGERSMEPFGNVNWPDTSVNNSAFIRCPYNSDGTKLERKCYWDDKYGHVTWENVSASDICKKQSSILVHLGVLANYAQKEAQTVSGIVAVQRFLDTILTFPSFEPNSTSIQSYDSKVAEHAAQVIDTIISRNLSAIPGNISNIRSQLDNYLHRFSKRIPVPFTLESSREGLHFKTFEWHSGLDTYPTTVGRRCYVHMPKSIKTDNIRIICMRNTTLYPIQEGDAPVMSIETDESTSMPPGTKALIGLKALHQKVNYTCAYFDEKENGWSISGITVLSRNFENGFVLCETTHLSLFTLLPESLFETKTDWWGIAGNIVPIVSTFFSLLVAAALLLLIICPQNHTSDATMIAFLSTILLMHFVHIVLLVVPQFISLQQYDIQIYILLEYFILLLAILMAMMNINIKHRIKRINQDFQAEDYESTEKMPACKVLSAIILSTILCICSYCFNGILFYRVSTRKPQLQPITVAFFATFVAPFIFSILTAISYAIHSIFLGKNGIKKTPRWADDRENVMRELTSAAGTSLLVIVVLFTDAMLFVAKTTMLRNFVIAITQIGLCGALFIFTCYMCSVHLGSSNSSTSTESEFAGNTLTKDRRKQDLSRDRLLDNTDKSASVSPGNATLHGFRPGSNAGYSTQNSVNSGFSSFKPPIDSIYIDEREHSGPLVSMV
;
A
#
# COMPACT_ATOMS: atom_id res chain seq x y z
N MET A 1 0.84 2.12 32.28
CA MET A 1 1.75 1.43 33.22
C MET A 1 1.83 -0.07 32.87
N ASP A 2 2.17 -0.44 31.62
CA ASP A 2 1.50 -1.61 31.00
C ASP A 2 2.45 -2.71 30.47
N LEU A 3 3.77 -2.53 30.56
CA LEU A 3 4.74 -3.43 29.93
C LEU A 3 4.97 -4.77 30.67
N THR A 4 4.54 -4.89 31.92
CA THR A 4 4.81 -6.05 32.78
C THR A 4 3.79 -7.18 32.66
N PHE A 5 2.59 -6.93 32.10
CA PHE A 5 1.52 -7.93 32.02
C PHE A 5 1.59 -8.82 30.76
N ALA A 6 2.22 -8.36 29.68
CA ALA A 6 2.19 -9.05 28.39
C ALA A 6 3.08 -10.31 28.32
N PHE A 7 4.14 -10.39 29.13
CA PHE A 7 5.21 -11.37 28.94
C PHE A 7 4.89 -12.80 29.43
N ILE A 8 3.78 -13.00 30.13
CA ILE A 8 3.45 -14.27 30.82
C ILE A 8 2.70 -15.28 29.92
N LEU A 9 2.20 -14.88 28.75
CA LEU A 9 1.16 -15.63 28.02
C LEU A 9 1.61 -16.57 26.84
N ILE A 10 2.91 -16.77 26.52
CA ILE A 10 3.38 -17.09 25.13
C ILE A 10 4.05 -18.48 24.72
N LEU A 11 4.42 -19.50 25.53
CA LEU A 11 5.53 -20.55 25.23
C LEU A 11 5.33 -22.02 24.42
N ILE A 12 5.83 -22.47 23.10
CA ILE A 12 5.70 -23.80 22.07
C ILE A 12 6.73 -24.43 20.78
N THR A 13 6.48 -25.42 19.71
CA THR A 13 7.39 -26.44 18.72
C THR A 13 7.17 -27.09 17.11
N GLY A 14 8.02 -27.95 16.25
CA GLY A 14 7.87 -28.68 14.74
C GLY A 14 8.91 -29.74 13.80
N ILE A 15 8.73 -30.47 12.51
CA ILE A 15 9.65 -31.53 11.58
C ILE A 15 9.38 -32.37 10.05
N ARG A 16 10.31 -32.92 9.02
CA ARG A 16 10.38 -34.17 7.87
C ARG A 16 11.03 -34.19 6.26
N GLY A 17 11.39 -35.07 5.10
CA GLY A 17 11.61 -36.52 4.27
C GLY A 17 12.06 -36.64 2.58
N SER A 18 12.37 -37.57 1.45
CA SER A 18 12.75 -39.01 0.67
C SER A 18 13.06 -39.14 -1.05
N ARG A 19 13.42 -40.09 -2.17
CA ARG A 19 14.06 -41.48 -2.86
C ARG A 19 14.17 -41.86 -4.58
N ARG A 20 14.91 -42.87 -5.40
CA ARG A 20 15.09 -43.26 -7.05
C ARG A 20 15.77 -44.66 -7.88
N ILE A 21 15.83 -45.07 -9.31
CA ILE A 21 16.40 -46.37 -10.23
C ILE A 21 16.81 -46.55 -11.95
N ARG A 22 17.26 -47.72 -12.77
CA ARG A 22 17.77 -48.07 -14.37
C ARG A 22 17.93 -49.62 -15.17
N HIS A 23 18.40 -50.29 -16.43
CA HIS A 23 19.02 -50.35 -17.99
C HIS A 23 19.27 -51.76 -19.04
N ALA A 24 19.66 -51.96 -20.47
CA ALA A 24 19.95 -53.27 -21.50
C ALA A 24 20.58 -53.41 -23.16
N ASP A 25 20.90 -54.57 -24.05
CA ASP A 25 21.50 -54.81 -25.62
C ASP A 25 21.79 -56.27 -26.64
N ASN A 26 22.15 -56.43 -28.07
CA ASN A 26 22.95 -57.51 -29.13
C ASN A 26 22.61 -58.46 -30.61
N ASN A 27 23.45 -58.86 -31.78
CA ASN A 27 23.60 -60.14 -32.92
C ASN A 27 23.96 -60.27 -34.66
N ASP A 28 24.51 -61.38 -35.52
CA ASP A 28 24.74 -61.67 -37.19
C ASP A 28 25.38 -63.05 -38.16
N MET A 29 25.51 -63.33 -39.62
CA MET A 29 26.04 -64.59 -40.67
C MET A 29 26.63 -64.67 -42.36
N TYR A 30 26.82 -65.76 -43.38
CA TYR A 30 27.69 -65.99 -44.84
C TYR A 30 27.61 -67.08 -46.29
N GLU A 31 28.30 -67.07 -47.65
CA GLU A 31 28.44 -67.88 -49.18
C GLU A 31 28.85 -67.37 -50.89
N ILE A 32 29.03 -68.02 -52.22
CA ILE A 32 29.83 -67.69 -53.70
C ILE A 32 29.51 -67.96 -55.42
N ARG A 33 30.11 -67.41 -56.70
CA ARG A 33 30.12 -67.72 -58.37
C ARG A 33 31.00 -67.02 -59.67
N ILE A 34 31.01 -67.41 -61.04
CA ILE A 34 31.54 -66.72 -62.38
C ILE A 34 30.81 -67.03 -63.80
N TYR A 35 31.04 -66.32 -64.96
CA TYR A 35 30.43 -66.59 -66.35
C TYR A 35 31.33 -67.23 -67.47
N ASP A 36 30.71 -67.85 -68.49
CA ASP A 36 31.34 -68.63 -69.58
C ASP A 36 32.07 -67.82 -70.69
N ASN A 37 33.25 -68.28 -71.11
CA ASN A 37 34.13 -67.57 -72.06
C ASN A 37 34.50 -66.14 -71.59
N ALA A 38 34.54 -65.91 -70.28
CA ALA A 38 35.07 -64.69 -69.70
C ALA A 38 36.56 -64.53 -70.08
N ALA A 39 36.93 -63.33 -70.50
CA ALA A 39 38.27 -62.96 -70.91
C ALA A 39 39.15 -62.59 -69.68
N PRO A 40 40.49 -62.62 -69.78
CA PRO A 40 41.36 -62.23 -68.68
C PRO A 40 41.03 -60.84 -68.13
N GLY A 41 41.12 -60.68 -66.81
CA GLY A 41 40.71 -59.47 -66.09
C GLY A 41 39.20 -59.40 -65.78
N THR A 42 38.40 -60.42 -66.09
CA THR A 42 36.98 -60.47 -65.69
C THR A 42 36.85 -60.82 -64.21
N LYS A 43 36.10 -59.99 -63.46
CA LYS A 43 35.72 -60.21 -62.06
C LYS A 43 34.70 -61.36 -61.92
N ALA A 44 34.92 -62.24 -60.94
CA ALA A 44 33.93 -63.22 -60.50
C ALA A 44 32.89 -62.62 -59.51
N THR A 45 31.67 -63.15 -59.55
CA THR A 45 30.54 -62.73 -58.72
C THR A 45 30.47 -63.59 -57.46
N LEU A 46 30.84 -63.06 -56.30
CA LEU A 46 30.56 -63.71 -55.02
C LEU A 46 29.05 -63.76 -54.78
N ASN A 47 28.55 -64.76 -54.05
CA ASN A 47 27.20 -64.68 -53.50
C ASN A 47 27.22 -63.72 -52.30
N GLU A 48 26.04 -63.21 -51.94
CA GLU A 48 25.81 -62.25 -50.85
C GLU A 48 26.71 -62.46 -49.63
N ALA A 49 26.91 -63.71 -49.27
CA ALA A 49 27.22 -64.03 -47.92
C ALA A 49 28.76 -64.34 -47.78
N PHE A 50 29.47 -64.82 -48.82
CA PHE A 50 30.94 -64.92 -48.83
C PHE A 50 31.50 -63.56 -49.15
N ASP A 51 30.80 -62.78 -49.98
CA ASP A 51 31.06 -61.36 -50.12
C ASP A 51 31.01 -60.65 -48.75
N LYS A 52 30.09 -61.03 -47.85
CA LYS A 52 30.12 -60.54 -46.47
C LYS A 52 31.41 -60.93 -45.71
N VAL A 53 31.81 -62.21 -45.69
CA VAL A 53 33.03 -62.60 -44.96
C VAL A 53 34.29 -62.01 -45.60
N MET A 54 34.35 -61.90 -46.94
CA MET A 54 35.40 -61.19 -47.67
C MET A 54 35.37 -59.67 -47.44
N ARG A 55 34.24 -59.10 -47.01
CA ARG A 55 34.14 -57.71 -46.53
C ARG A 55 34.63 -57.57 -45.08
N GLU A 56 34.45 -58.57 -44.24
CA GLU A 56 34.92 -58.59 -42.85
C GLU A 56 36.43 -58.88 -42.74
N SER A 57 36.99 -59.69 -43.64
CA SER A 57 38.39 -60.11 -43.63
C SER A 57 39.36 -59.23 -44.45
N LYS A 58 38.92 -58.06 -44.94
CA LYS A 58 39.71 -57.14 -45.79
C LYS A 58 41.11 -56.76 -45.30
N ASN A 59 41.36 -56.84 -43.99
CA ASN A 59 42.65 -56.51 -43.38
C ASN A 59 43.53 -57.76 -43.13
N CYS A 60 43.19 -58.89 -43.75
CA CYS A 60 43.91 -60.16 -43.64
C CYS A 60 44.55 -60.50 -45.00
N TYR A 61 45.79 -60.98 -45.00
CA TYR A 61 46.37 -61.52 -46.23
C TYR A 61 45.66 -62.82 -46.60
N ALA A 62 45.36 -63.00 -47.89
CA ALA A 62 44.61 -64.15 -48.39
C ALA A 62 45.44 -64.91 -49.44
N GLN A 63 45.45 -66.24 -49.34
CA GLN A 63 46.01 -67.13 -50.36
C GLN A 63 44.93 -68.13 -50.80
N LEU A 64 44.77 -68.26 -52.12
CA LEU A 64 43.87 -69.22 -52.75
C LEU A 64 44.58 -70.56 -52.96
N ASP A 65 43.91 -71.64 -52.60
CA ASP A 65 44.27 -73.03 -52.90
C ASP A 65 43.14 -73.68 -53.72
N THR A 66 43.45 -74.09 -54.96
CA THR A 66 42.48 -74.63 -55.92
C THR A 66 43.16 -75.39 -57.07
N ASP A 67 42.47 -76.38 -57.62
CA ASP A 67 42.89 -77.12 -58.82
C ASP A 67 42.67 -76.32 -60.14
N VAL A 68 42.15 -75.08 -60.05
CA VAL A 68 41.79 -74.23 -61.19
C VAL A 68 42.93 -73.31 -61.61
N ASP A 69 43.39 -73.43 -62.85
CA ASP A 69 44.51 -72.65 -63.42
C ASP A 69 44.11 -71.29 -64.03
N TRP A 70 42.82 -71.05 -64.27
CA TRP A 70 42.31 -69.84 -64.94
C TRP A 70 41.83 -68.73 -63.98
N ILE A 71 41.85 -68.96 -62.67
CA ILE A 71 41.37 -68.01 -61.64
C ILE A 71 42.46 -67.69 -60.63
N GLU A 72 42.57 -66.43 -60.23
CA GLU A 72 43.47 -65.95 -59.17
C GLU A 72 42.68 -65.08 -58.18
N PHE A 73 43.16 -65.01 -56.94
CA PHE A 73 42.66 -64.03 -55.97
C PHE A 73 43.64 -62.86 -55.89
N ASP A 74 43.23 -61.70 -56.41
CA ASP A 74 43.95 -60.44 -56.24
C ASP A 74 43.73 -59.94 -54.81
N SER A 75 44.82 -59.86 -54.04
CA SER A 75 44.79 -59.49 -52.62
C SER A 75 44.84 -57.98 -52.38
N ASP A 76 45.32 -57.17 -53.33
CA ASP A 76 45.30 -55.71 -53.25
C ASP A 76 43.90 -55.17 -53.59
N LEU A 77 43.22 -55.79 -54.55
CA LEU A 77 41.83 -55.49 -54.92
C LEU A 77 40.80 -56.32 -54.13
N ASN A 78 41.26 -57.30 -53.34
CA ASN A 78 40.46 -58.23 -52.53
C ASN A 78 39.32 -58.89 -53.34
N MET A 79 39.65 -59.46 -54.50
CA MET A 79 38.68 -60.01 -55.45
C MET A 79 39.24 -61.11 -56.35
N PHE A 80 38.34 -61.99 -56.80
CA PHE A 80 38.68 -63.05 -57.73
C PHE A 80 38.66 -62.55 -59.18
N LEU A 81 39.77 -62.76 -59.88
CA LEU A 81 40.00 -62.37 -61.28
C LEU A 81 40.31 -63.61 -62.12
N THR A 82 40.00 -63.51 -63.40
CA THR A 82 40.35 -64.52 -64.41
C THR A 82 41.70 -64.15 -65.04
N ILE A 83 42.65 -65.09 -65.10
CA ILE A 83 43.99 -64.85 -65.67
C ILE A 83 44.14 -65.44 -67.08
N SER A 84 43.26 -66.36 -67.46
CA SER A 84 43.13 -66.90 -68.82
C SER A 84 41.66 -66.97 -69.24
N ASN A 85 41.36 -67.43 -70.46
CA ASN A 85 39.98 -67.55 -70.94
C ASN A 85 39.23 -68.68 -70.22
N VAL A 86 38.11 -68.36 -69.56
CA VAL A 86 37.32 -69.36 -68.82
C VAL A 86 36.70 -70.39 -69.78
N PRO A 87 36.91 -71.71 -69.58
CA PRO A 87 36.44 -72.73 -70.50
C PRO A 87 34.91 -72.82 -70.54
N SER A 88 34.35 -73.13 -71.72
CA SER A 88 32.91 -73.13 -72.00
C SER A 88 32.13 -74.30 -71.37
N THR A 89 32.73 -75.09 -70.48
CA THR A 89 32.17 -76.33 -69.91
C THR A 89 31.36 -76.06 -68.63
N VAL A 90 30.08 -75.74 -68.83
CA VAL A 90 29.11 -75.22 -67.83
C VAL A 90 28.67 -76.21 -66.71
N GLN A 91 29.51 -77.17 -66.29
CA GLN A 91 29.14 -78.19 -65.30
C GLN A 91 30.23 -78.61 -64.27
N LEU A 92 31.46 -78.08 -64.34
CA LEU A 92 32.45 -78.35 -63.27
C LEU A 92 32.24 -77.40 -62.09
N THR A 93 31.56 -77.89 -61.04
CA THR A 93 31.58 -77.26 -59.71
C THR A 93 32.86 -77.65 -58.99
N GLN A 94 33.86 -76.76 -58.94
CA GLN A 94 35.18 -77.10 -58.39
C GLN A 94 35.33 -76.60 -56.95
N PRO A 95 35.81 -77.43 -56.00
CA PRO A 95 36.10 -76.98 -54.64
C PRO A 95 37.34 -76.07 -54.63
N ALA A 96 37.37 -75.13 -53.68
CA ALA A 96 38.53 -74.29 -53.42
C ALA A 96 38.58 -73.88 -51.94
N THR A 97 39.76 -73.53 -51.45
CA THR A 97 39.97 -73.04 -50.09
C THR A 97 40.68 -71.69 -50.13
N LEU A 98 40.17 -70.72 -49.38
CA LEU A 98 40.87 -69.46 -49.13
C LEU A 98 41.46 -69.48 -47.72
N HIS A 99 42.77 -69.31 -47.61
CA HIS A 99 43.47 -69.21 -46.33
C HIS A 99 43.69 -67.74 -45.97
N LEU A 100 43.03 -67.29 -44.91
CA LEU A 100 43.12 -65.93 -44.38
C LEU A 100 44.10 -65.87 -43.20
N MET A 101 45.02 -64.91 -43.25
CA MET A 101 46.01 -64.64 -42.21
C MET A 101 45.77 -63.25 -41.62
N CYS A 102 45.13 -63.21 -40.45
CA CYS A 102 44.68 -61.98 -39.80
C CYS A 102 45.60 -61.52 -38.65
N ALA A 103 45.67 -60.21 -38.43
CA ALA A 103 46.57 -59.56 -37.46
C ALA A 103 46.17 -59.77 -35.96
N SER A 104 46.16 -61.02 -35.50
CA SER A 104 46.08 -61.44 -34.07
C SER A 104 46.49 -62.91 -33.87
N HIS A 105 47.40 -63.43 -34.71
CA HIS A 105 47.77 -64.86 -34.77
C HIS A 105 46.59 -65.84 -34.98
N LYS A 106 45.44 -65.36 -35.47
CA LYS A 106 44.34 -66.20 -35.96
C LYS A 106 44.49 -66.40 -37.47
N MET A 107 44.71 -67.65 -37.87
CA MET A 107 44.56 -68.11 -39.24
C MET A 107 43.18 -68.76 -39.39
N GLN A 108 42.50 -68.50 -40.49
CA GLN A 108 41.17 -69.04 -40.79
C GLN A 108 41.11 -69.53 -42.23
N SER A 109 40.70 -70.78 -42.42
CA SER A 109 40.46 -71.35 -43.75
C SER A 109 38.96 -71.29 -44.07
N ILE A 110 38.61 -70.87 -45.29
CA ILE A 110 37.24 -70.84 -45.79
C ILE A 110 37.14 -71.72 -47.03
N ASN A 111 36.31 -72.76 -46.95
CA ASN A 111 36.07 -73.69 -48.06
C ASN A 111 34.85 -73.22 -48.86
N PHE A 112 34.95 -73.21 -50.18
CA PHE A 112 33.91 -72.73 -51.08
C PHE A 112 33.89 -73.52 -52.40
N SER A 113 32.97 -73.19 -53.32
CA SER A 113 32.87 -73.84 -54.64
C SER A 113 32.78 -72.84 -55.79
N ILE A 114 33.45 -73.12 -56.90
CA ILE A 114 33.51 -72.28 -58.11
C ILE A 114 32.52 -72.83 -59.15
N HIS A 115 31.75 -71.93 -59.79
CA HIS A 115 30.68 -72.27 -60.74
C HIS A 115 30.79 -71.42 -62.01
N VAL A 116 30.77 -72.03 -63.20
CA VAL A 116 30.71 -71.33 -64.50
C VAL A 116 29.24 -71.25 -64.96
N THR A 117 28.76 -70.05 -65.26
CA THR A 117 27.35 -69.72 -65.55
C THR A 117 27.20 -68.98 -66.89
N ARG A 118 25.97 -68.61 -67.27
CA ARG A 118 25.70 -67.80 -68.48
C ARG A 118 25.67 -66.31 -68.17
N ARG A 119 26.11 -65.49 -69.12
CA ARG A 119 26.16 -64.02 -68.99
C ARG A 119 24.79 -63.36 -68.75
N ASN A 120 24.64 -62.67 -67.61
CA ASN A 120 23.46 -61.89 -67.18
C ASN A 120 23.14 -60.68 -68.09
N ARG A 121 21.87 -60.21 -68.08
CA ARG A 121 21.34 -59.15 -68.96
C ARG A 121 20.22 -58.26 -68.38
N HIS A 122 19.56 -58.62 -67.27
CA HIS A 122 18.41 -57.86 -66.74
C HIS A 122 18.78 -57.10 -65.46
N PRO A 123 18.40 -55.81 -65.32
CA PRO A 123 18.66 -55.02 -64.12
C PRO A 123 17.39 -54.69 -63.30
N PRO A 124 17.53 -54.45 -61.97
CA PRO A 124 16.42 -54.21 -61.06
C PRO A 124 15.79 -52.82 -61.24
N LYS A 125 14.52 -52.63 -60.83
CA LYS A 125 13.76 -51.38 -61.03
C LYS A 125 12.88 -50.99 -59.84
N PHE A 126 12.85 -49.70 -59.51
CA PHE A 126 12.01 -49.09 -58.46
C PHE A 126 10.65 -48.59 -58.99
N SER A 127 9.66 -48.45 -58.11
CA SER A 127 8.29 -47.98 -58.46
C SER A 127 8.10 -46.46 -58.56
N LYS A 128 8.95 -45.66 -57.90
CA LYS A 128 9.02 -44.18 -58.01
C LYS A 128 10.49 -43.79 -58.16
N SER A 129 10.76 -42.62 -58.75
CA SER A 129 12.11 -42.03 -58.80
C SER A 129 12.53 -41.44 -57.46
N ASP A 130 11.57 -40.89 -56.72
CA ASP A 130 11.77 -40.12 -55.50
C ASP A 130 10.75 -40.54 -54.43
N PHE A 131 11.23 -40.74 -53.20
CA PHE A 131 10.44 -41.07 -52.02
C PHE A 131 10.67 -40.03 -50.92
N ILE A 132 9.64 -39.74 -50.11
CA ILE A 132 9.73 -38.88 -48.93
C ILE A 132 9.14 -39.65 -47.74
N PHE A 133 9.85 -39.66 -46.61
CA PHE A 133 9.41 -40.30 -45.37
C PHE A 133 9.58 -39.34 -44.19
N TYR A 134 8.49 -39.08 -43.47
CA TYR A 134 8.51 -38.39 -42.17
C TYR A 134 8.72 -39.42 -41.07
N VAL A 135 9.87 -39.39 -40.41
CA VAL A 135 10.33 -40.45 -39.50
C VAL A 135 10.40 -39.93 -38.07
N PRO A 136 9.67 -40.50 -37.11
CA PRO A 136 9.74 -40.08 -35.71
C PRO A 136 11.16 -40.22 -35.16
N SER A 137 11.71 -39.16 -34.58
CA SER A 137 13.06 -39.15 -33.99
C SER A 137 13.22 -40.12 -32.82
N VAL A 138 12.11 -40.37 -32.13
CA VAL A 138 11.95 -41.36 -31.05
C VAL A 138 11.96 -42.82 -31.52
N LEU A 139 11.88 -43.07 -32.84
CA LEU A 139 11.83 -44.41 -33.42
C LEU A 139 13.17 -45.13 -33.18
N GLN A 140 13.12 -46.30 -32.54
CA GLN A 140 14.31 -46.99 -32.06
C GLN A 140 15.04 -47.75 -33.18
N PRO A 141 16.35 -48.02 -33.03
CA PRO A 141 17.07 -48.92 -33.93
C PRO A 141 16.34 -50.27 -34.12
N GLY A 142 16.27 -50.74 -35.37
CA GLY A 142 15.55 -51.96 -35.76
C GLY A 142 14.10 -51.74 -36.24
N PHE A 143 13.51 -50.56 -36.05
CA PHE A 143 12.18 -50.23 -36.59
C PHE A 143 12.23 -49.83 -38.07
N GLU A 144 11.18 -50.14 -38.82
CA GLU A 144 11.00 -49.78 -40.23
C GLU A 144 10.59 -48.30 -40.39
N VAL A 145 11.31 -47.60 -41.28
CA VAL A 145 11.08 -46.22 -41.73
C VAL A 145 10.03 -46.17 -42.86
N GLY A 146 10.02 -47.20 -43.69
CA GLY A 146 9.17 -47.29 -44.88
C GLY A 146 9.76 -48.21 -45.93
N LYS A 147 8.90 -48.70 -46.84
CA LYS A 147 9.24 -49.75 -47.79
C LYS A 147 9.38 -49.24 -49.21
N LEU A 148 10.54 -49.48 -49.82
CA LEU A 148 10.78 -49.28 -51.25
C LEU A 148 10.32 -50.52 -52.02
N HIS A 149 9.52 -50.32 -53.06
CA HIS A 149 9.13 -51.40 -53.95
C HIS A 149 10.10 -51.48 -55.13
N VAL A 150 10.93 -52.52 -55.15
CA VAL A 150 11.97 -52.79 -56.16
C VAL A 150 11.90 -54.24 -56.61
N VAL A 151 12.01 -54.47 -57.93
CA VAL A 151 11.82 -55.78 -58.56
C VAL A 151 12.81 -55.98 -59.71
N ASP A 152 13.36 -57.18 -59.85
CA ASP A 152 13.97 -57.68 -61.10
C ASP A 152 13.02 -58.68 -61.79
N HIS A 153 13.18 -58.85 -63.10
CA HIS A 153 12.37 -59.72 -63.95
C HIS A 153 13.19 -60.79 -64.71
N ASP A 154 14.47 -61.02 -64.36
CA ASP A 154 15.22 -62.18 -64.87
C ASP A 154 14.56 -63.51 -64.45
N PRO A 155 14.35 -64.48 -65.37
CA PRO A 155 13.77 -65.78 -65.04
C PRO A 155 14.71 -66.73 -64.27
N ILE A 156 16.00 -66.39 -64.13
CA ILE A 156 16.99 -67.20 -63.40
C ILE A 156 17.07 -66.68 -61.96
N ILE A 157 16.68 -67.53 -61.00
CA ILE A 157 16.50 -67.14 -59.58
C ILE A 157 17.73 -66.41 -59.00
N TYR A 158 18.95 -66.87 -59.29
CA TYR A 158 20.17 -66.25 -58.77
C TYR A 158 20.58 -64.93 -59.48
N ASN A 159 20.07 -64.67 -60.69
CA ASN A 159 20.16 -63.35 -61.32
C ASN A 159 19.08 -62.42 -60.71
N SER A 160 17.88 -62.93 -60.41
CA SER A 160 16.81 -62.14 -59.79
C SER A 160 17.02 -61.83 -58.29
N GLN A 161 18.06 -62.38 -57.66
CA GLN A 161 18.36 -62.14 -56.25
C GLN A 161 18.89 -60.71 -56.07
N LEU A 162 18.21 -59.92 -55.24
CA LEU A 162 18.55 -58.52 -55.00
C LEU A 162 19.51 -58.34 -53.82
N GLY A 163 20.55 -57.52 -54.02
CA GLY A 163 21.27 -56.85 -52.95
C GLY A 163 20.83 -55.39 -52.89
N LEU A 164 20.37 -54.92 -51.73
CA LEU A 164 19.95 -53.52 -51.54
C LEU A 164 20.94 -52.81 -50.60
N SER A 165 21.35 -51.60 -50.97
CA SER A 165 22.33 -50.81 -50.22
C SER A 165 22.10 -49.31 -50.35
N ILE A 166 22.21 -48.58 -49.24
CA ILE A 166 22.05 -47.13 -49.22
C ILE A 166 23.38 -46.48 -49.62
N LEU A 167 23.38 -45.64 -50.65
CA LEU A 167 24.49 -44.79 -51.04
C LEU A 167 24.42 -43.44 -50.31
N GLY A 168 25.56 -42.97 -49.83
CA GLY A 168 25.68 -41.79 -48.98
C GLY A 168 25.94 -42.16 -47.53
N ASP A 169 25.41 -41.34 -46.60
CA ASP A 169 25.64 -41.51 -45.17
C ASP A 169 24.73 -42.59 -44.57
N GLN A 170 25.29 -43.78 -44.32
CA GLN A 170 24.63 -44.93 -43.69
C GLN A 170 24.66 -44.90 -42.15
N SER A 171 25.03 -43.79 -41.51
CA SER A 171 25.20 -43.73 -40.05
C SER A 171 23.90 -43.99 -39.27
N HIS A 172 22.76 -43.58 -39.81
CA HIS A 172 21.43 -43.74 -39.19
C HIS A 172 20.51 -44.76 -39.85
N TRP A 173 20.88 -45.28 -41.04
CA TRP A 173 19.96 -46.01 -41.90
C TRP A 173 20.57 -47.34 -42.34
N ILE A 174 19.76 -48.39 -42.40
CA ILE A 174 20.14 -49.69 -42.96
C ILE A 174 19.00 -50.21 -43.85
N SER A 175 19.34 -50.81 -44.98
CA SER A 175 18.40 -51.45 -45.89
C SER A 175 18.26 -52.93 -45.55
N ASP A 176 17.03 -53.39 -45.29
CA ASP A 176 16.72 -54.81 -45.34
C ASP A 176 16.59 -55.31 -46.79
N LYS A 177 16.76 -56.62 -47.00
CA LYS A 177 16.65 -57.29 -48.29
C LYS A 177 15.27 -57.12 -48.93
N ASN A 178 14.22 -56.96 -48.12
CA ASN A 178 12.85 -56.80 -48.61
C ASN A 178 12.51 -55.39 -49.13
N GLY A 179 13.47 -54.47 -49.19
CA GLY A 179 13.25 -53.06 -49.59
C GLY A 179 12.83 -52.13 -48.44
N SER A 180 12.64 -52.68 -47.25
CA SER A 180 12.36 -51.95 -46.03
C SER A 180 13.59 -51.18 -45.55
N ILE A 181 13.49 -49.86 -45.39
CA ILE A 181 14.51 -49.04 -44.73
C ILE A 181 14.27 -49.16 -43.22
N MET A 182 15.33 -49.37 -42.43
CA MET A 182 15.24 -49.43 -40.97
C MET A 182 16.18 -48.43 -40.31
N VAL A 183 15.83 -47.99 -39.10
CA VAL A 183 16.70 -47.18 -38.25
C VAL A 183 17.88 -48.04 -37.78
N ARG A 184 19.11 -47.59 -38.02
CA ARG A 184 20.35 -48.26 -37.60
C ARG A 184 20.90 -47.73 -36.27
N LYS A 185 20.68 -46.44 -35.99
CA LYS A 185 21.21 -45.69 -34.85
C LYS A 185 20.18 -44.64 -34.44
N SER A 186 19.98 -44.43 -33.14
CA SER A 186 19.15 -43.36 -32.58
C SER A 186 19.39 -42.04 -33.29
N MET A 187 18.33 -41.31 -33.59
CA MET A 187 18.33 -40.11 -34.43
C MET A 187 18.48 -38.81 -33.65
N ASN A 188 18.82 -38.87 -32.36
CA ASN A 188 18.84 -37.73 -31.44
C ASN A 188 19.90 -36.66 -31.79
N ASP A 189 20.90 -36.99 -32.60
CA ASP A 189 21.91 -36.07 -33.13
C ASP A 189 21.60 -35.58 -34.56
N LEU A 190 20.50 -36.04 -35.18
CA LEU A 190 19.96 -35.46 -36.41
C LEU A 190 19.11 -34.23 -36.06
N LYS A 191 19.28 -33.14 -36.82
CA LYS A 191 18.40 -31.97 -36.66
C LYS A 191 17.00 -32.31 -37.19
N LEU A 192 15.99 -32.15 -36.33
CA LEU A 192 14.58 -32.31 -36.67
C LEU A 192 14.13 -31.36 -37.78
N TYR A 193 13.15 -31.81 -38.55
CA TYR A 193 12.53 -31.18 -39.73
C TYR A 193 13.53 -30.75 -40.81
N LYS A 194 14.78 -31.27 -40.78
CA LYS A 194 15.79 -31.05 -41.81
C LYS A 194 15.81 -32.24 -42.78
N PRO A 195 15.51 -32.03 -44.09
CA PRO A 195 15.55 -33.10 -45.07
C PRO A 195 16.96 -33.71 -45.27
N ILE A 196 17.06 -35.01 -45.08
CA ILE A 196 18.26 -35.84 -45.32
C ILE A 196 18.07 -36.57 -46.64
N LYS A 197 18.93 -36.28 -47.61
CA LYS A 197 18.88 -36.90 -48.95
C LYS A 197 19.81 -38.11 -49.01
N LEU A 198 19.24 -39.26 -49.36
CA LEU A 198 19.89 -40.55 -49.53
C LEU A 198 19.61 -41.06 -50.94
N GLN A 199 20.36 -42.06 -51.39
CA GLN A 199 20.05 -42.83 -52.59
C GLN A 199 20.05 -44.31 -52.25
N MET A 200 19.12 -45.10 -52.79
CA MET A 200 19.15 -46.56 -52.68
C MET A 200 19.68 -47.14 -53.98
N LEU A 201 20.72 -47.96 -53.88
CA LEU A 201 21.25 -48.79 -54.94
C LEU A 201 20.69 -50.21 -54.79
N ALA A 202 20.04 -50.70 -55.84
CA ALA A 202 19.71 -52.11 -56.00
C ALA A 202 20.72 -52.74 -56.97
N ILE A 203 21.33 -53.87 -56.58
CA ILE A 203 22.23 -54.69 -57.40
C ILE A 203 21.69 -56.11 -57.53
N ASP A 204 22.15 -56.84 -58.54
CA ASP A 204 21.92 -58.29 -58.68
C ASP A 204 23.15 -59.16 -58.30
N TYR A 205 22.94 -60.48 -58.23
CA TYR A 205 23.99 -61.51 -58.05
C TYR A 205 24.24 -62.37 -59.31
N GLY A 206 23.93 -61.82 -60.48
CA GLY A 206 24.30 -62.38 -61.77
C GLY A 206 25.78 -62.13 -62.12
N SER A 207 26.21 -62.68 -63.26
CA SER A 207 27.57 -62.48 -63.75
C SER A 207 27.53 -61.99 -65.21
N PRO A 208 27.93 -60.74 -65.53
CA PRO A 208 28.28 -59.66 -64.58
C PRO A 208 27.07 -59.15 -63.79
N GLN A 209 27.33 -58.40 -62.72
CA GLN A 209 26.31 -57.76 -61.91
C GLN A 209 25.78 -56.46 -62.57
N LEU A 210 24.48 -56.20 -62.49
CA LEU A 210 23.83 -54.96 -62.94
C LEU A 210 23.12 -54.25 -61.76
N PHE A 211 22.68 -53.00 -61.97
CA PHE A 211 22.15 -52.16 -60.89
C PHE A 211 21.18 -51.04 -61.33
N SER A 212 20.47 -50.44 -60.36
CA SER A 212 19.70 -49.19 -60.52
C SER A 212 19.61 -48.37 -59.22
N ILE A 213 19.17 -47.11 -59.32
CA ILE A 213 19.18 -46.13 -58.21
C ILE A 213 17.84 -45.38 -58.11
N ALA A 214 17.39 -45.08 -56.88
CA ALA A 214 16.29 -44.15 -56.57
C ALA A 214 16.67 -43.16 -55.46
N ASN A 215 16.07 -41.96 -55.47
CA ASN A 215 16.28 -40.92 -54.46
C ASN A 215 15.32 -41.09 -53.26
N ILE A 216 15.81 -40.83 -52.05
CA ILE A 216 15.02 -40.87 -50.82
C ILE A 216 15.29 -39.61 -50.01
N THR A 217 14.24 -38.97 -49.53
CA THR A 217 14.31 -37.86 -48.59
C THR A 217 13.70 -38.29 -47.25
N VAL A 218 14.55 -38.50 -46.24
CA VAL A 218 14.10 -38.77 -44.88
C VAL A 218 14.06 -37.46 -44.10
N ILE A 219 12.97 -37.19 -43.41
CA ILE A 219 12.79 -36.01 -42.57
C ILE A 219 12.57 -36.52 -41.14
N PRO A 220 13.55 -36.39 -40.23
CA PRO A 220 13.34 -36.69 -38.82
C PRO A 220 12.34 -35.70 -38.23
N VAL A 221 11.24 -36.17 -37.66
CA VAL A 221 10.17 -35.36 -37.07
C VAL A 221 9.98 -35.73 -35.60
N SER A 222 9.55 -34.79 -34.76
CA SER A 222 9.14 -35.06 -33.38
C SER A 222 7.72 -35.65 -33.31
N VAL A 223 6.84 -35.25 -34.24
CA VAL A 223 5.45 -35.72 -34.36
C VAL A 223 5.20 -36.30 -35.76
N SER A 224 4.60 -37.49 -35.85
CA SER A 224 4.27 -38.12 -37.14
C SER A 224 3.08 -37.46 -37.84
N GLN A 225 2.80 -37.88 -39.08
CA GLN A 225 1.56 -37.48 -39.75
C GLN A 225 0.32 -38.00 -38.97
N PRO A 226 -0.84 -37.32 -39.07
CA PRO A 226 -2.13 -37.83 -38.57
C PRO A 226 -2.55 -39.14 -39.26
N GLN A 227 -3.32 -39.98 -38.58
CA GLN A 227 -3.90 -41.21 -39.12
C GLN A 227 -5.35 -41.02 -39.58
N ASN A 228 -5.87 -41.94 -40.42
CA ASN A 228 -7.29 -42.07 -40.79
C ASN A 228 -8.04 -40.77 -41.18
N VAL A 229 -7.33 -39.83 -41.81
CA VAL A 229 -7.82 -38.50 -42.23
C VAL A 229 -9.01 -38.65 -43.18
N ARG A 230 -10.13 -37.98 -42.87
CA ARG A 230 -11.39 -38.10 -43.61
C ARG A 230 -12.27 -36.85 -43.48
N VAL A 231 -13.22 -36.71 -44.39
CA VAL A 231 -14.30 -35.73 -44.32
C VAL A 231 -15.57 -36.46 -43.89
N ASN A 232 -16.25 -35.97 -42.85
CA ASN A 232 -17.45 -36.60 -42.30
C ASN A 232 -18.71 -36.10 -43.03
N ILE A 233 -18.86 -34.78 -43.10
CA ILE A 233 -19.90 -34.07 -43.86
C ILE A 233 -19.29 -32.79 -44.45
N ALA A 234 -19.69 -32.41 -45.66
CA ALA A 234 -19.35 -31.11 -46.24
C ALA A 234 -20.53 -30.57 -47.06
N ASN A 235 -21.33 -29.68 -46.47
CA ASN A 235 -22.41 -28.98 -47.16
C ASN A 235 -22.07 -27.49 -47.36
N VAL A 236 -23.04 -26.72 -47.86
CA VAL A 236 -22.88 -25.29 -48.23
C VAL A 236 -22.78 -24.38 -47.00
N GLU A 237 -23.28 -24.81 -45.84
CA GLU A 237 -23.34 -24.03 -44.60
C GLU A 237 -22.21 -24.41 -43.62
N TYR A 238 -21.86 -25.71 -43.55
CA TYR A 238 -20.80 -26.21 -42.69
C TYR A 238 -20.13 -27.49 -43.21
N GLN A 239 -18.92 -27.73 -42.72
CA GLN A 239 -18.12 -28.91 -43.02
C GLN A 239 -17.44 -29.43 -41.75
N ILE A 240 -17.46 -30.74 -41.55
CA ILE A 240 -16.82 -31.41 -40.41
C ILE A 240 -15.79 -32.43 -40.89
N PHE A 241 -14.58 -32.28 -40.37
CA PHE A 241 -13.40 -33.06 -40.71
C PHE A 241 -12.95 -33.91 -39.52
N GLU A 242 -12.34 -35.07 -39.78
CA GLU A 242 -11.85 -35.99 -38.75
C GLU A 242 -10.49 -36.57 -39.10
N TRP A 243 -9.68 -36.85 -38.08
CA TRP A 243 -8.42 -37.58 -38.18
C TRP A 243 -8.15 -38.29 -36.85
N ASP A 244 -7.46 -39.42 -36.88
CA ASP A 244 -6.92 -40.01 -35.65
C ASP A 244 -5.54 -39.40 -35.36
N ALA A 245 -5.16 -39.36 -34.08
CA ALA A 245 -3.92 -38.73 -33.63
C ALA A 245 -2.66 -39.37 -34.27
N PRO A 246 -1.55 -38.62 -34.40
CA PRO A 246 -0.24 -39.15 -34.76
C PRO A 246 0.14 -40.39 -33.94
N GLU A 247 0.71 -41.39 -34.62
CA GLU A 247 1.18 -42.63 -34.01
C GLU A 247 2.38 -42.40 -33.08
N TYR A 248 3.17 -41.36 -33.36
CA TYR A 248 4.35 -40.98 -32.59
C TYR A 248 4.40 -39.47 -32.37
N GLY A 249 4.86 -39.09 -31.17
CA GLY A 249 4.85 -37.70 -30.70
C GLY A 249 3.48 -37.28 -30.15
N ILE A 250 3.39 -36.05 -29.69
CA ILE A 250 2.13 -35.41 -29.29
C ILE A 250 2.07 -34.10 -30.07
N ALA A 251 1.08 -33.96 -30.95
CA ALA A 251 0.81 -32.67 -31.58
C ALA A 251 0.38 -31.68 -30.50
N GLU A 252 0.99 -30.49 -30.48
CA GLU A 252 0.45 -29.35 -29.71
C GLU A 252 -0.70 -28.69 -30.47
N LYS A 253 -0.66 -28.77 -31.80
CA LYS A 253 -1.69 -28.25 -32.71
C LYS A 253 -1.86 -29.13 -33.95
N TYR A 254 -3.02 -29.01 -34.59
CA TYR A 254 -3.20 -29.36 -36.00
C TYR A 254 -3.45 -28.10 -36.82
N ARG A 255 -2.95 -28.06 -38.06
CA ARG A 255 -3.35 -27.07 -39.08
C ARG A 255 -4.10 -27.77 -40.19
N ILE A 256 -5.34 -27.36 -40.41
CA ILE A 256 -6.16 -27.75 -41.56
C ILE A 256 -5.91 -26.77 -42.69
N ILE A 257 -5.70 -27.31 -43.90
CA ILE A 257 -5.59 -26.53 -45.13
C ILE A 257 -6.56 -27.12 -46.15
N ILE A 258 -7.48 -26.30 -46.68
CA ILE A 258 -8.34 -26.65 -47.81
C ILE A 258 -7.87 -25.89 -49.04
N LYS A 259 -7.57 -26.62 -50.11
CA LYS A 259 -7.13 -26.08 -51.40
C LYS A 259 -8.17 -26.35 -52.47
N ARG A 260 -8.48 -25.35 -53.29
CA ARG A 260 -9.27 -25.50 -54.52
C ARG A 260 -8.37 -25.26 -55.73
N GLN A 261 -8.28 -26.23 -56.63
CA GLN A 261 -7.40 -26.17 -57.82
C GLN A 261 -5.92 -25.81 -57.50
N GLY A 262 -5.45 -26.18 -56.31
CA GLY A 262 -4.09 -25.91 -55.81
C GLY A 262 -3.93 -24.61 -54.99
N VAL A 263 -4.94 -23.72 -54.98
CA VAL A 263 -4.94 -22.48 -54.19
C VAL A 263 -5.58 -22.72 -52.83
N THR A 264 -4.91 -22.38 -51.73
CA THR A 264 -5.51 -22.41 -50.38
C THR A 264 -6.67 -21.41 -50.29
N ILE A 265 -7.83 -21.87 -49.80
CA ILE A 265 -9.04 -21.05 -49.62
C ILE A 265 -9.52 -21.00 -48.16
N TYR A 266 -9.06 -21.92 -47.32
CA TYR A 266 -9.37 -21.98 -45.90
C TYR A 266 -8.18 -22.59 -45.15
N GLU A 267 -7.86 -22.02 -44.00
CA GLU A 267 -6.76 -22.41 -43.14
C GLU A 267 -7.16 -22.18 -41.68
N GLN A 268 -6.95 -23.18 -40.83
CA GLN A 268 -7.38 -23.14 -39.43
C GLN A 268 -6.35 -23.89 -38.57
N GLU A 269 -5.92 -23.28 -37.46
CA GLU A 269 -5.16 -23.96 -36.42
C GLU A 269 -6.08 -24.41 -35.28
N ILE A 270 -5.82 -25.60 -34.76
CA ILE A 270 -6.67 -26.35 -33.82
C ILE A 270 -5.79 -26.93 -32.71
N ASP A 271 -6.30 -27.02 -31.49
CA ASP A 271 -5.66 -27.65 -30.33
C ASP A 271 -5.34 -29.14 -30.60
N GLY A 272 -4.12 -29.59 -30.28
CA GLY A 272 -3.64 -30.95 -30.52
C GLY A 272 -4.39 -32.06 -29.77
N GLN A 273 -5.26 -31.72 -28.81
CA GLN A 273 -6.19 -32.66 -28.17
C GLN A 273 -7.42 -32.97 -29.04
N GLU A 274 -7.76 -32.11 -30.01
CA GLU A 274 -8.92 -32.32 -30.88
C GLU A 274 -8.58 -33.22 -32.07
N THR A 275 -9.49 -34.15 -32.37
CA THR A 275 -9.42 -35.07 -33.52
C THR A 275 -10.48 -34.76 -34.58
N THR A 276 -11.20 -33.65 -34.41
CA THR A 276 -12.25 -33.19 -35.32
C THR A 276 -12.18 -31.67 -35.51
N ALA A 277 -12.74 -31.17 -36.61
CA ALA A 277 -12.84 -29.74 -36.86
C ALA A 277 -14.19 -29.38 -37.48
N LEU A 278 -14.72 -28.22 -37.08
CA LEU A 278 -15.84 -27.56 -37.73
C LEU A 278 -15.37 -26.33 -38.52
N SER A 279 -15.84 -26.21 -39.76
CA SER A 279 -15.84 -24.99 -40.57
C SER A 279 -17.28 -24.58 -40.86
N THR A 280 -17.58 -23.29 -40.74
CA THR A 280 -18.84 -22.65 -41.16
C THR A 280 -18.66 -21.82 -42.45
N THR A 281 -17.58 -22.08 -43.20
CA THR A 281 -17.25 -21.35 -44.42
C THR A 281 -18.17 -21.76 -45.56
N GLN A 282 -18.77 -20.79 -46.24
CA GLN A 282 -19.67 -21.05 -47.37
C GLN A 282 -18.88 -21.47 -48.63
N PHE A 283 -18.70 -22.77 -48.83
CA PHE A 283 -18.05 -23.31 -50.02
C PHE A 283 -19.05 -23.59 -51.15
N ALA A 284 -18.67 -23.22 -52.38
CA ALA A 284 -19.49 -23.49 -53.56
C ALA A 284 -19.47 -24.99 -53.92
N ILE A 285 -20.63 -25.53 -54.32
CA ILE A 285 -20.79 -26.92 -54.76
C ILE A 285 -19.74 -27.28 -55.84
N GLY A 286 -19.03 -28.39 -55.62
CA GLY A 286 -17.91 -28.81 -56.47
C GLY A 286 -17.10 -29.95 -55.87
N SER A 287 -16.26 -30.59 -56.69
CA SER A 287 -15.42 -31.76 -56.36
C SER A 287 -13.91 -31.50 -56.53
N ASP A 288 -13.53 -30.23 -56.71
CA ASP A 288 -12.16 -29.77 -56.96
C ASP A 288 -11.42 -29.29 -55.69
N TYR A 289 -11.87 -29.80 -54.54
CA TYR A 289 -11.32 -29.52 -53.21
C TYR A 289 -10.37 -30.62 -52.71
N VAL A 290 -9.26 -30.20 -52.11
CA VAL A 290 -8.28 -31.03 -51.41
C VAL A 290 -8.18 -30.57 -49.96
N PHE A 291 -8.21 -31.51 -49.04
CA PHE A 291 -8.11 -31.37 -47.60
C PHE A 291 -6.78 -32.00 -47.12
N ILE A 292 -6.07 -31.29 -46.25
CA ILE A 292 -4.79 -31.71 -45.67
C ILE A 292 -4.82 -31.37 -44.18
N VAL A 293 -4.41 -32.31 -43.33
CA VAL A 293 -4.21 -32.09 -41.88
C VAL A 293 -2.71 -32.15 -41.59
N THR A 294 -2.19 -31.13 -40.93
CA THR A 294 -0.77 -31.03 -40.56
C THR A 294 -0.64 -31.10 -39.05
N ALA A 295 0.05 -32.10 -38.51
CA ALA A 295 0.39 -32.16 -37.09
C ALA A 295 1.57 -31.22 -36.81
N MET A 296 1.55 -30.50 -35.69
CA MET A 296 2.54 -29.46 -35.36
C MET A 296 2.91 -29.46 -33.87
N ASP A 297 4.15 -29.10 -33.59
CA ASP A 297 4.67 -28.84 -32.24
C ASP A 297 5.69 -27.68 -32.22
N VAL A 298 6.39 -27.49 -31.11
CA VAL A 298 7.46 -26.49 -30.97
C VAL A 298 8.70 -26.72 -31.84
N GLU A 299 8.87 -27.90 -32.43
CA GLU A 299 10.04 -28.26 -33.24
C GLU A 299 9.77 -28.24 -34.76
N GLY A 300 8.52 -28.46 -35.20
CA GLY A 300 8.11 -28.29 -36.59
C GLY A 300 6.70 -28.80 -36.94
N GLU A 301 6.51 -29.17 -38.23
CA GLU A 301 5.22 -29.55 -38.80
C GLU A 301 5.31 -30.75 -39.76
N THR A 302 4.31 -31.65 -39.70
CA THR A 302 4.22 -32.89 -40.48
C THR A 302 2.85 -33.03 -41.16
N PRO A 303 2.75 -32.89 -42.50
CA PRO A 303 1.47 -32.97 -43.23
C PRO A 303 1.00 -34.40 -43.52
N SER A 304 -0.31 -34.59 -43.62
CA SER A 304 -0.95 -35.76 -44.22
C SER A 304 -0.76 -35.81 -45.74
N GLU A 305 -1.14 -36.92 -46.38
CA GLU A 305 -1.36 -36.97 -47.83
C GLU A 305 -2.59 -36.11 -48.23
N ASP A 306 -2.71 -35.81 -49.54
CA ASP A 306 -3.80 -35.01 -50.14
C ASP A 306 -5.13 -35.79 -50.20
N HIS A 307 -6.12 -35.43 -49.37
CA HIS A 307 -7.44 -36.06 -49.36
C HIS A 307 -8.46 -35.27 -50.19
N ARG A 308 -9.19 -35.89 -51.12
CA ARG A 308 -10.14 -35.20 -52.02
C ARG A 308 -11.58 -35.34 -51.53
N PHE A 309 -12.38 -34.28 -51.64
CA PHE A 309 -13.79 -34.30 -51.22
C PHE A 309 -14.70 -33.45 -52.12
N ILE A 310 -16.01 -33.55 -51.88
CA ILE A 310 -17.08 -32.90 -52.65
C ILE A 310 -18.00 -32.17 -51.68
N VAL A 311 -18.42 -30.94 -52.01
CA VAL A 311 -19.42 -30.19 -51.26
C VAL A 311 -20.81 -30.48 -51.82
N ILE A 312 -21.73 -30.95 -50.96
CA ILE A 312 -23.12 -31.28 -51.29
C ILE A 312 -24.10 -30.17 -50.88
N LYS A 313 -25.36 -30.26 -51.31
CA LYS A 313 -26.43 -29.32 -50.91
C LYS A 313 -27.34 -29.87 -49.79
N ASP A 314 -27.28 -31.15 -49.51
CA ASP A 314 -28.28 -31.81 -48.65
C ASP A 314 -28.00 -31.57 -47.16
N ASP A 315 -29.01 -31.07 -46.45
CA ASP A 315 -28.98 -30.91 -44.99
C ASP A 315 -29.21 -32.26 -44.31
N ILE A 316 -28.31 -32.64 -43.40
CA ILE A 316 -28.53 -33.79 -42.51
C ILE A 316 -29.27 -33.32 -41.27
N HIS A 317 -30.38 -33.99 -40.93
CA HIS A 317 -31.18 -33.72 -39.74
C HIS A 317 -30.91 -34.75 -38.63
N CYS A 318 -30.89 -34.30 -37.37
CA CYS A 318 -30.61 -35.12 -36.20
C CYS A 318 -31.40 -34.64 -34.98
N GLU A 319 -31.59 -35.55 -34.02
CA GLU A 319 -32.08 -35.20 -32.68
C GLU A 319 -30.97 -34.45 -31.94
N GLY A 320 -31.29 -33.25 -31.46
CA GLY A 320 -30.36 -32.34 -30.79
C GLY A 320 -31.09 -31.16 -30.16
N GLU A 321 -30.44 -30.49 -29.22
CA GLU A 321 -30.98 -29.33 -28.52
C GLU A 321 -30.22 -28.06 -28.94
N CYS A 322 -30.97 -27.04 -29.31
CA CYS A 322 -30.51 -25.66 -29.50
C CYS A 322 -31.39 -24.76 -28.64
N SER A 323 -30.92 -23.54 -28.36
CA SER A 323 -31.79 -22.50 -27.83
C SER A 323 -32.87 -22.16 -28.88
N ASP A 324 -33.94 -21.46 -28.47
CA ASP A 324 -35.12 -21.15 -29.29
C ASP A 324 -34.85 -20.34 -30.59
N GLY A 325 -33.59 -20.01 -30.91
CA GLY A 325 -33.13 -19.26 -32.07
C GLY A 325 -32.26 -20.03 -33.09
N GLY A 326 -32.28 -21.37 -33.14
CA GLY A 326 -31.46 -22.12 -34.11
C GLY A 326 -31.81 -23.60 -34.34
N ARG A 327 -31.09 -24.25 -35.27
CA ARG A 327 -31.23 -25.69 -35.62
C ARG A 327 -29.92 -26.48 -35.41
N PRO A 328 -29.96 -27.75 -34.96
CA PRO A 328 -28.74 -28.50 -34.61
C PRO A 328 -27.85 -28.81 -35.82
N MET A 329 -26.53 -28.76 -35.63
CA MET A 329 -25.53 -29.15 -36.63
C MET A 329 -25.19 -30.63 -36.49
N CYS A 330 -25.28 -31.40 -37.57
CA CYS A 330 -25.34 -32.87 -37.51
C CYS A 330 -24.17 -33.54 -38.25
N PHE A 331 -23.64 -34.63 -37.69
CA PHE A 331 -22.54 -35.42 -38.28
C PHE A 331 -22.67 -36.91 -37.96
N TYR A 332 -21.87 -37.77 -38.62
CA TYR A 332 -21.86 -39.21 -38.40
C TYR A 332 -20.88 -39.61 -37.29
N GLY A 333 -21.39 -39.95 -36.11
CA GLY A 333 -20.59 -40.38 -34.97
C GLY A 333 -19.87 -41.72 -35.16
N LYS A 334 -19.13 -42.16 -34.13
CA LYS A 334 -18.21 -43.34 -34.15
C LYS A 334 -18.84 -44.69 -34.52
N PHE A 335 -20.17 -44.79 -34.52
CA PHE A 335 -20.93 -45.97 -34.94
C PHE A 335 -21.79 -45.73 -36.20
N HIS A 336 -21.46 -44.70 -36.99
CA HIS A 336 -22.24 -44.24 -38.15
C HIS A 336 -23.67 -43.78 -37.82
N LYS A 337 -23.97 -43.56 -36.53
CA LYS A 337 -25.20 -42.92 -36.07
C LYS A 337 -25.07 -41.40 -36.27
N ILE A 338 -26.12 -40.75 -36.77
CA ILE A 338 -26.16 -39.30 -36.86
C ILE A 338 -26.36 -38.71 -35.44
N GLU A 339 -25.54 -37.73 -35.07
CA GLU A 339 -25.60 -37.01 -33.79
C GLU A 339 -25.23 -35.51 -33.95
N GLN A 340 -25.62 -34.68 -32.97
CA GLN A 340 -25.31 -33.24 -32.98
C GLN A 340 -23.83 -33.00 -32.64
N TYR A 341 -23.17 -32.11 -33.40
CA TYR A 341 -21.77 -31.75 -33.18
C TYR A 341 -21.57 -31.03 -31.84
N ARG A 342 -20.51 -31.41 -31.12
CA ARG A 342 -20.14 -30.88 -29.81
C ARG A 342 -18.62 -30.81 -29.69
N ASP A 343 -18.11 -29.67 -29.23
CA ASP A 343 -16.68 -29.41 -28.98
C ASP A 343 -16.47 -28.91 -27.53
N LYS A 344 -15.30 -28.30 -27.27
CA LYS A 344 -14.99 -27.57 -26.02
C LYS A 344 -15.90 -26.35 -25.76
N SER A 345 -16.51 -25.78 -26.79
CA SER A 345 -17.35 -24.58 -26.75
C SER A 345 -18.81 -24.89 -26.40
N GLY A 346 -19.34 -26.03 -26.82
CA GLY A 346 -20.69 -26.47 -26.50
C GLY A 346 -21.31 -27.41 -27.52
N LEU A 347 -22.64 -27.52 -27.51
CA LEU A 347 -23.40 -28.02 -28.66
C LEU A 347 -23.40 -26.96 -29.76
N HIS A 348 -23.28 -27.37 -31.03
CA HIS A 348 -23.31 -26.44 -32.17
C HIS A 348 -24.65 -26.42 -32.90
N CYS A 349 -25.04 -25.21 -33.31
CA CYS A 349 -26.32 -24.87 -33.91
C CYS A 349 -26.14 -23.82 -35.02
N LEU A 350 -26.95 -23.92 -36.07
CA LEU A 350 -27.10 -22.91 -37.11
C LEU A 350 -28.17 -21.90 -36.64
N CYS A 351 -27.75 -20.68 -36.37
CA CYS A 351 -28.60 -19.65 -35.78
C CYS A 351 -29.44 -18.91 -36.81
N TRP A 352 -30.59 -18.39 -36.38
CA TRP A 352 -31.39 -17.44 -37.13
C TRP A 352 -30.86 -16.01 -36.97
N ASP A 353 -31.24 -15.13 -37.90
CA ASP A 353 -30.87 -13.72 -37.90
C ASP A 353 -31.08 -13.04 -36.53
N GLY A 354 -30.00 -12.44 -36.00
CA GLY A 354 -29.97 -11.81 -34.67
C GLY A 354 -29.60 -12.72 -33.49
N PHE A 355 -29.31 -14.01 -33.72
CA PHE A 355 -28.76 -14.93 -32.71
C PHE A 355 -27.33 -15.37 -33.05
N ASN A 356 -26.51 -15.56 -32.03
CA ASN A 356 -25.11 -15.95 -32.10
C ASN A 356 -24.75 -16.84 -30.88
N GLY A 357 -23.51 -17.32 -30.81
CA GLY A 357 -23.07 -18.34 -29.84
C GLY A 357 -23.32 -19.76 -30.34
N PRO A 358 -22.59 -20.77 -29.83
CA PRO A 358 -22.65 -22.14 -30.36
C PRO A 358 -24.04 -22.76 -30.19
N GLN A 359 -24.78 -22.42 -29.12
CA GLN A 359 -26.15 -22.89 -28.89
C GLN A 359 -27.23 -21.92 -29.39
N CYS A 360 -26.86 -20.85 -30.10
CA CYS A 360 -27.74 -19.73 -30.45
C CYS A 360 -28.41 -19.09 -29.20
N ASP A 361 -27.68 -19.10 -28.09
CA ASP A 361 -28.10 -18.63 -26.76
C ASP A 361 -27.89 -17.12 -26.57
N VAL A 362 -27.00 -16.51 -27.36
CA VAL A 362 -26.68 -15.08 -27.28
C VAL A 362 -27.47 -14.32 -28.35
N ILE A 363 -28.42 -13.49 -27.91
CA ILE A 363 -29.07 -12.51 -28.81
C ILE A 363 -28.07 -11.39 -29.09
N GLU A 364 -27.81 -11.09 -30.36
CA GLU A 364 -26.91 -9.99 -30.73
C GLU A 364 -27.43 -8.63 -30.22
N SER A 365 -26.54 -7.66 -30.04
CA SER A 365 -26.89 -6.34 -29.51
C SER A 365 -26.13 -5.20 -30.17
N CYS A 366 -26.85 -4.12 -30.44
CA CYS A 366 -26.29 -2.87 -30.91
C CYS A 366 -25.44 -2.26 -29.78
N PRO A 367 -24.16 -1.95 -30.01
CA PRO A 367 -23.25 -1.47 -28.97
C PRO A 367 -23.57 -0.04 -28.55
N GLY A 368 -23.24 0.31 -27.31
CA GLY A 368 -23.50 1.61 -26.72
C GLY A 368 -22.75 2.76 -27.42
N GLU A 369 -23.51 3.77 -27.88
CA GLU A 369 -23.02 4.85 -28.75
C GLU A 369 -23.28 6.25 -28.14
N ARG A 370 -22.28 7.14 -28.18
CA ARG A 370 -22.45 8.57 -27.88
C ARG A 370 -22.80 9.35 -29.15
N SER A 371 -24.04 9.80 -29.26
CA SER A 371 -24.58 10.60 -30.37
C SER A 371 -24.82 12.07 -29.95
N MET A 372 -24.72 12.99 -30.92
CA MET A 372 -25.03 14.40 -30.70
C MET A 372 -26.37 14.73 -31.38
N GLU A 373 -27.43 14.78 -30.58
CA GLU A 373 -28.81 14.93 -31.04
C GLU A 373 -29.30 16.39 -30.98
N PRO A 374 -30.42 16.74 -31.65
CA PRO A 374 -31.10 18.03 -31.46
C PRO A 374 -31.53 18.31 -30.00
N PHE A 375 -31.54 17.27 -29.18
CA PHE A 375 -31.88 17.27 -27.75
C PHE A 375 -30.64 17.19 -26.84
N GLY A 376 -29.45 17.54 -27.35
CA GLY A 376 -28.18 17.51 -26.62
C GLY A 376 -27.37 16.25 -26.88
N ASN A 377 -26.27 16.07 -26.14
CA ASN A 377 -25.46 14.85 -26.23
C ASN A 377 -26.20 13.69 -25.53
N VAL A 378 -26.44 12.61 -26.27
CA VAL A 378 -27.13 11.41 -25.80
C VAL A 378 -26.16 10.23 -25.85
N ASN A 379 -26.26 9.30 -24.91
CA ASN A 379 -25.44 8.10 -24.87
C ASN A 379 -26.38 6.90 -24.80
N TRP A 380 -26.23 5.94 -25.70
CA TRP A 380 -27.11 4.77 -25.81
C TRP A 380 -26.51 3.58 -25.05
N PRO A 381 -27.30 2.80 -24.30
CA PRO A 381 -26.85 1.55 -23.70
C PRO A 381 -26.84 0.41 -24.72
N ASP A 382 -26.01 -0.60 -24.49
CA ASP A 382 -26.01 -1.85 -25.27
C ASP A 382 -27.43 -2.46 -25.25
N THR A 383 -27.99 -2.76 -26.42
CA THR A 383 -29.41 -3.14 -26.57
C THR A 383 -29.57 -4.26 -27.60
N SER A 384 -30.23 -5.35 -27.21
CA SER A 384 -30.41 -6.53 -28.06
C SER A 384 -31.33 -6.31 -29.27
N VAL A 385 -31.14 -7.11 -30.32
CA VAL A 385 -31.95 -7.09 -31.54
C VAL A 385 -33.44 -7.12 -31.24
N ASN A 386 -34.19 -6.34 -32.01
CA ASN A 386 -35.63 -6.12 -31.89
C ASN A 386 -36.12 -5.40 -30.62
N ASN A 387 -35.25 -5.12 -29.65
CA ASN A 387 -35.59 -4.29 -28.49
C ASN A 387 -35.28 -2.79 -28.71
N SER A 388 -35.96 -1.96 -27.93
CA SER A 388 -35.77 -0.50 -27.91
C SER A 388 -35.02 -0.05 -26.66
N ALA A 389 -34.04 0.84 -26.86
CA ALA A 389 -33.36 1.56 -25.79
C ALA A 389 -34.17 2.78 -25.35
N PHE A 390 -34.21 3.06 -24.04
CA PHE A 390 -35.00 4.17 -23.47
C PHE A 390 -34.17 5.07 -22.56
N ILE A 391 -34.00 6.35 -22.93
CA ILE A 391 -33.19 7.34 -22.19
C ILE A 391 -34.06 8.52 -21.77
N ARG A 392 -33.91 9.04 -20.55
CA ARG A 392 -34.60 10.26 -20.12
C ARG A 392 -34.17 11.46 -20.97
N CYS A 393 -35.11 12.32 -21.39
CA CYS A 393 -34.77 13.58 -22.05
C CYS A 393 -33.79 14.41 -21.17
N PRO A 394 -32.61 14.84 -21.66
CA PRO A 394 -31.59 15.52 -20.83
C PRO A 394 -32.04 16.83 -20.16
N TYR A 395 -33.19 17.36 -20.58
CA TYR A 395 -33.69 18.72 -20.31
C TYR A 395 -35.13 18.76 -19.78
N ASN A 396 -35.76 17.60 -19.52
CA ASN A 396 -37.12 17.53 -18.96
C ASN A 396 -37.07 16.96 -17.54
N SER A 397 -37.78 17.59 -16.60
CA SER A 397 -38.07 17.09 -15.25
C SER A 397 -39.05 15.91 -15.24
N ASP A 398 -39.83 15.77 -16.32
CA ASP A 398 -41.14 15.11 -16.28
C ASP A 398 -41.08 13.61 -16.62
N GLY A 399 -39.88 13.02 -16.60
CA GLY A 399 -39.64 11.58 -16.81
C GLY A 399 -39.79 11.08 -18.26
N THR A 400 -40.18 11.95 -19.20
CA THR A 400 -40.25 11.70 -20.65
C THR A 400 -38.95 11.11 -21.20
N LYS A 401 -39.06 10.17 -22.14
CA LYS A 401 -37.92 9.42 -22.69
C LYS A 401 -37.82 9.53 -24.21
N LEU A 402 -36.59 9.47 -24.71
CA LEU A 402 -36.27 9.10 -26.09
C LEU A 402 -36.32 7.58 -26.23
N GLU A 403 -36.65 7.11 -27.45
CA GLU A 403 -36.63 5.72 -27.85
C GLU A 403 -35.79 5.57 -29.13
N ARG A 404 -35.00 4.48 -29.22
CA ARG A 404 -34.24 4.09 -30.42
C ARG A 404 -34.18 2.56 -30.47
N LYS A 405 -34.55 1.96 -31.60
CA LYS A 405 -34.60 0.50 -31.76
C LYS A 405 -33.27 -0.06 -32.29
N CYS A 406 -32.88 -1.24 -31.81
CA CYS A 406 -31.86 -2.07 -32.46
C CYS A 406 -32.53 -3.05 -33.44
N TYR A 407 -32.04 -3.16 -34.67
CA TYR A 407 -32.59 -4.08 -35.68
C TYR A 407 -31.47 -4.80 -36.45
N TRP A 408 -31.82 -5.91 -37.12
CA TRP A 408 -30.91 -6.68 -37.96
C TRP A 408 -30.99 -6.16 -39.41
N ASP A 409 -29.86 -5.89 -40.05
CA ASP A 409 -29.82 -5.50 -41.46
C ASP A 409 -29.50 -6.70 -42.35
N ASP A 410 -30.54 -7.32 -42.91
CA ASP A 410 -30.49 -8.47 -43.82
C ASP A 410 -29.46 -8.33 -44.98
N LYS A 411 -29.16 -7.09 -45.39
CA LYS A 411 -28.25 -6.80 -46.50
C LYS A 411 -26.78 -6.89 -46.08
N TYR A 412 -26.48 -6.65 -44.81
CA TYR A 412 -25.12 -6.59 -44.27
C TYR A 412 -24.84 -7.60 -43.15
N GLY A 413 -25.83 -8.42 -42.75
CA GLY A 413 -25.66 -9.54 -41.83
C GLY A 413 -25.18 -9.13 -40.42
N HIS A 414 -25.60 -7.96 -39.94
CA HIS A 414 -25.25 -7.49 -38.60
C HIS A 414 -26.30 -6.52 -38.03
N VAL A 415 -26.16 -6.24 -36.74
CA VAL A 415 -27.03 -5.35 -35.96
C VAL A 415 -26.76 -3.87 -36.24
N THR A 416 -27.82 -3.08 -36.40
CA THR A 416 -27.74 -1.63 -36.64
C THR A 416 -28.78 -0.86 -35.82
N TRP A 417 -28.41 0.37 -35.45
CA TRP A 417 -29.28 1.28 -34.72
C TRP A 417 -30.21 2.04 -35.66
N GLU A 418 -31.50 2.11 -35.32
CA GLU A 418 -32.46 2.98 -36.01
C GLU A 418 -32.15 4.48 -35.80
N ASN A 419 -32.60 5.34 -36.71
CA ASN A 419 -32.53 6.80 -36.55
C ASN A 419 -33.58 7.29 -35.53
N VAL A 420 -33.18 8.17 -34.61
CA VAL A 420 -34.07 8.71 -33.57
C VAL A 420 -35.22 9.51 -34.22
N SER A 421 -36.47 9.18 -33.89
CA SER A 421 -37.63 9.89 -34.45
C SER A 421 -37.68 11.35 -33.98
N ALA A 422 -37.82 12.29 -34.92
CA ALA A 422 -37.72 13.73 -34.68
C ALA A 422 -38.98 14.35 -34.03
N SER A 423 -39.54 13.70 -33.01
CA SER A 423 -40.73 14.13 -32.27
C SER A 423 -40.39 15.19 -31.19
N ASP A 424 -41.29 16.15 -30.96
CA ASP A 424 -41.11 17.23 -29.97
C ASP A 424 -41.33 16.79 -28.50
N ILE A 425 -41.06 15.51 -28.18
CA ILE A 425 -41.24 14.94 -26.83
C ILE A 425 -40.21 15.51 -25.83
N CYS A 426 -38.98 15.76 -26.29
CA CYS A 426 -37.92 16.37 -25.47
C CYS A 426 -37.75 17.86 -25.79
N LYS A 427 -37.49 18.69 -24.76
CA LYS A 427 -37.04 20.07 -24.98
C LYS A 427 -35.70 20.08 -25.70
N LYS A 428 -35.51 20.99 -26.66
CA LYS A 428 -34.27 21.16 -27.44
C LYS A 428 -33.30 22.08 -26.69
N GLN A 429 -31.99 21.80 -26.77
CA GLN A 429 -30.94 22.55 -26.03
C GLN A 429 -31.05 24.06 -26.24
N SER A 430 -31.32 24.48 -27.49
CA SER A 430 -31.49 25.88 -27.89
C SER A 430 -32.59 26.62 -27.11
N SER A 431 -33.65 25.92 -26.69
CA SER A 431 -34.75 26.53 -25.92
C SER A 431 -34.29 26.97 -24.52
N ILE A 432 -33.52 26.11 -23.83
CA ILE A 432 -32.96 26.45 -22.51
C ILE A 432 -31.93 27.57 -22.62
N LEU A 433 -31.08 27.55 -23.64
CA LEU A 433 -30.08 28.60 -23.87
C LEU A 433 -30.75 29.97 -24.12
N VAL A 434 -31.86 30.01 -24.86
CA VAL A 434 -32.67 31.23 -25.04
C VAL A 434 -33.27 31.69 -23.71
N HIS A 435 -33.86 30.80 -22.91
CA HIS A 435 -34.40 31.17 -21.59
C HIS A 435 -33.32 31.70 -20.63
N LEU A 436 -32.13 31.08 -20.60
CA LEU A 436 -30.98 31.57 -19.83
C LEU A 436 -30.51 32.95 -20.30
N GLY A 437 -30.46 33.19 -21.62
CA GLY A 437 -30.12 34.50 -22.18
C GLY A 437 -31.12 35.60 -21.79
N VAL A 438 -32.42 35.30 -21.78
CA VAL A 438 -33.47 36.21 -21.27
C VAL A 438 -33.28 36.45 -19.77
N LEU A 439 -32.99 35.38 -19.00
CA LEU A 439 -32.81 35.46 -17.55
C LEU A 439 -31.58 36.27 -17.14
N ALA A 440 -30.47 36.17 -17.87
CA ALA A 440 -29.28 37.00 -17.68
C ALA A 440 -29.58 38.49 -17.89
N ASN A 441 -30.39 38.82 -18.90
CA ASN A 441 -30.85 40.19 -19.14
C ASN A 441 -31.78 40.70 -18.03
N TYR A 442 -32.71 39.87 -17.54
CA TYR A 442 -33.57 40.20 -16.41
C TYR A 442 -32.77 40.41 -15.10
N ALA A 443 -31.83 39.50 -14.81
CA ALA A 443 -30.91 39.63 -13.68
C ALA A 443 -30.07 40.92 -13.77
N GLN A 444 -29.67 41.34 -14.98
CA GLN A 444 -28.94 42.58 -15.18
C GLN A 444 -29.80 43.84 -14.99
N LYS A 445 -31.08 43.83 -15.41
CA LYS A 445 -31.93 45.04 -15.42
C LYS A 445 -32.84 45.17 -14.20
N GLU A 446 -33.57 44.12 -13.84
CA GLU A 446 -34.76 44.20 -12.98
C GLU A 446 -34.61 43.49 -11.62
N ALA A 447 -33.60 42.64 -11.45
CA ALA A 447 -33.26 42.03 -10.16
C ALA A 447 -32.57 43.02 -9.19
N GLN A 448 -33.25 44.12 -8.88
CA GLN A 448 -32.94 45.06 -7.79
C GLN A 448 -33.78 44.79 -6.53
N THR A 449 -34.75 43.86 -6.61
CA THR A 449 -35.67 43.51 -5.54
C THR A 449 -35.43 42.08 -5.03
N VAL A 450 -35.81 41.82 -3.78
CA VAL A 450 -35.78 40.48 -3.17
C VAL A 450 -36.58 39.47 -4.01
N SER A 451 -37.76 39.86 -4.50
CA SER A 451 -38.61 39.01 -5.34
C SER A 451 -37.98 38.70 -6.70
N GLY A 452 -37.28 39.66 -7.32
CA GLY A 452 -36.55 39.44 -8.58
C GLY A 452 -35.42 38.41 -8.43
N ILE A 453 -34.62 38.51 -7.37
CA ILE A 453 -33.54 37.54 -7.10
C ILE A 453 -34.12 36.14 -6.84
N VAL A 454 -35.17 36.03 -6.01
CA VAL A 454 -35.83 34.74 -5.73
C VAL A 454 -36.48 34.14 -6.99
N ALA A 455 -37.01 34.96 -7.91
CA ALA A 455 -37.55 34.48 -9.18
C ALA A 455 -36.44 33.89 -10.08
N VAL A 456 -35.29 34.56 -10.19
CA VAL A 456 -34.12 34.03 -10.93
C VAL A 456 -33.61 32.74 -10.29
N GLN A 457 -33.47 32.72 -8.96
CA GLN A 457 -32.99 31.53 -8.24
C GLN A 457 -33.90 30.32 -8.46
N ARG A 458 -35.23 30.48 -8.46
CA ARG A 458 -36.17 29.37 -8.73
C ARG A 458 -35.96 28.73 -10.11
N PHE A 459 -35.65 29.52 -11.14
CA PHE A 459 -35.31 28.99 -12.46
C PHE A 459 -33.96 28.26 -12.43
N LEU A 460 -32.95 28.83 -11.76
CA LEU A 460 -31.64 28.20 -11.60
C LEU A 460 -31.70 26.88 -10.77
N ASP A 461 -32.54 26.82 -9.74
CA ASP A 461 -32.85 25.60 -8.99
C ASP A 461 -33.52 24.54 -9.89
N THR A 462 -34.34 24.96 -10.87
CA THR A 462 -34.97 24.06 -11.85
C THR A 462 -33.92 23.43 -12.79
N ILE A 463 -32.86 24.16 -13.17
CA ILE A 463 -31.77 23.59 -14.00
C ILE A 463 -31.05 22.44 -13.28
N LEU A 464 -30.87 22.53 -11.95
CA LEU A 464 -30.25 21.45 -11.16
C LEU A 464 -31.13 20.21 -10.98
N THR A 465 -32.39 20.25 -11.45
CA THR A 465 -33.27 19.06 -11.54
C THR A 465 -33.25 18.42 -12.94
N PHE A 466 -32.56 19.01 -13.92
CA PHE A 466 -32.42 18.39 -15.24
C PHE A 466 -31.47 17.19 -15.17
N PRO A 467 -31.76 16.08 -15.87
CA PRO A 467 -30.91 14.89 -15.87
C PRO A 467 -29.47 15.15 -16.32
N SER A 468 -29.25 16.12 -17.23
CA SER A 468 -27.92 16.61 -17.66
C SER A 468 -27.03 17.23 -16.56
N PHE A 469 -27.57 17.41 -15.35
CA PHE A 469 -26.83 17.83 -14.15
C PHE A 469 -26.96 16.83 -12.99
N GLU A 470 -27.52 15.63 -13.18
CA GLU A 470 -27.68 14.60 -12.14
C GLU A 470 -26.36 13.81 -11.95
N PRO A 471 -25.74 13.82 -10.75
CA PRO A 471 -24.34 13.41 -10.59
C PRO A 471 -24.18 11.89 -10.36
N ASN A 472 -25.27 11.14 -10.22
CA ASN A 472 -25.23 9.78 -9.70
C ASN A 472 -26.30 8.87 -10.32
N SER A 473 -26.38 8.87 -11.66
CA SER A 473 -27.05 7.80 -12.39
C SER A 473 -25.99 6.84 -12.96
N THR A 474 -26.11 5.55 -12.65
CA THR A 474 -25.23 4.49 -13.15
C THR A 474 -25.35 4.25 -14.67
N SER A 475 -26.18 5.03 -15.34
CA SER A 475 -26.36 5.08 -16.78
C SER A 475 -26.00 6.48 -17.29
N ILE A 476 -24.90 6.55 -18.04
CA ILE A 476 -25.00 6.85 -19.48
C ILE A 476 -25.71 8.20 -19.78
N GLN A 477 -25.37 9.25 -19.03
CA GLN A 477 -25.84 10.63 -19.25
C GLN A 477 -24.66 11.59 -19.46
N SER A 478 -24.90 12.68 -20.21
CA SER A 478 -23.88 13.66 -20.57
C SER A 478 -24.08 14.99 -19.81
N TYR A 479 -22.96 15.62 -19.45
CA TYR A 479 -22.96 16.96 -18.87
C TYR A 479 -22.96 18.04 -19.96
N ASP A 480 -23.85 19.02 -19.84
CA ASP A 480 -23.95 20.13 -20.78
C ASP A 480 -23.15 21.36 -20.31
N SER A 481 -21.93 21.49 -20.84
CA SER A 481 -21.04 22.62 -20.55
C SER A 481 -21.57 23.98 -21.04
N LYS A 482 -22.39 24.02 -22.10
CA LYS A 482 -22.93 25.29 -22.65
C LYS A 482 -24.05 25.84 -21.78
N VAL A 483 -24.95 24.96 -21.34
CA VAL A 483 -26.01 25.32 -20.38
C VAL A 483 -25.39 25.70 -19.03
N ALA A 484 -24.30 25.02 -18.62
CA ALA A 484 -23.56 25.36 -17.42
C ALA A 484 -22.87 26.74 -17.49
N GLU A 485 -22.26 27.11 -18.63
CA GLU A 485 -21.59 28.42 -18.80
C GLU A 485 -22.60 29.57 -18.67
N HIS A 486 -23.74 29.47 -19.35
CA HIS A 486 -24.80 30.48 -19.25
C HIS A 486 -25.48 30.49 -17.88
N ALA A 487 -25.60 29.35 -17.18
CA ALA A 487 -26.04 29.34 -15.79
C ALA A 487 -25.04 30.11 -14.89
N ALA A 488 -23.74 29.85 -15.02
CA ALA A 488 -22.69 30.58 -14.31
C ALA A 488 -22.69 32.09 -14.62
N GLN A 489 -22.99 32.48 -15.87
CA GLN A 489 -23.16 33.88 -16.29
C GLN A 489 -24.33 34.58 -15.58
N VAL A 490 -25.45 33.89 -15.36
CA VAL A 490 -26.59 34.42 -14.58
C VAL A 490 -26.19 34.58 -13.10
N ILE A 491 -25.54 33.56 -12.51
CA ILE A 491 -25.11 33.60 -11.09
C ILE A 491 -24.13 34.76 -10.85
N ASP A 492 -23.11 34.92 -11.70
CA ASP A 492 -22.14 36.01 -11.64
C ASP A 492 -22.81 37.39 -11.63
N THR A 493 -23.86 37.56 -12.46
CA THR A 493 -24.64 38.80 -12.57
C THR A 493 -25.48 39.12 -11.32
N ILE A 494 -25.70 38.15 -10.42
CA ILE A 494 -26.35 38.33 -9.12
C ILE A 494 -25.30 38.60 -8.03
N ILE A 495 -24.27 37.77 -7.90
CA ILE A 495 -23.33 37.83 -6.77
C ILE A 495 -22.40 39.06 -6.80
N SER A 496 -22.13 39.59 -8.01
CA SER A 496 -21.38 40.82 -8.22
C SER A 496 -22.16 42.10 -7.85
N ARG A 497 -23.38 41.98 -7.32
CA ARG A 497 -24.19 43.10 -6.81
C ARG A 497 -23.94 43.36 -5.34
N ASN A 498 -24.13 44.62 -4.92
CA ASN A 498 -24.19 44.97 -3.51
C ASN A 498 -25.56 44.58 -2.91
N LEU A 499 -25.65 43.34 -2.41
CA LEU A 499 -26.81 42.79 -1.72
C LEU A 499 -27.20 43.62 -0.49
N SER A 500 -26.24 44.29 0.16
CA SER A 500 -26.49 45.17 1.32
C SER A 500 -27.25 46.46 0.97
N ALA A 501 -27.37 46.82 -0.32
CA ALA A 501 -28.13 47.98 -0.78
C ALA A 501 -29.60 47.67 -1.11
N ILE A 502 -30.02 46.40 -1.05
CA ILE A 502 -31.38 45.97 -1.40
C ILE A 502 -32.30 46.07 -0.18
N PRO A 503 -33.47 46.75 -0.26
CA PRO A 503 -34.39 46.85 0.87
C PRO A 503 -35.06 45.50 1.18
N GLY A 504 -34.73 44.90 2.33
CA GLY A 504 -35.37 43.68 2.83
C GLY A 504 -34.51 42.89 3.82
N ASN A 505 -34.99 41.72 4.25
CA ASN A 505 -34.18 40.79 5.05
C ASN A 505 -33.25 39.97 4.15
N ILE A 506 -32.05 40.49 3.93
CA ILE A 506 -31.03 39.93 3.02
C ILE A 506 -30.42 38.60 3.54
N SER A 507 -30.50 38.32 4.84
CA SER A 507 -29.81 37.18 5.48
C SER A 507 -30.18 35.82 4.86
N ASN A 508 -31.47 35.58 4.66
CA ASN A 508 -31.98 34.35 4.03
C ASN A 508 -31.53 34.24 2.56
N ILE A 509 -31.49 35.36 1.82
CA ILE A 509 -31.06 35.38 0.41
C ILE A 509 -29.58 35.01 0.28
N ARG A 510 -28.73 35.49 1.20
CA ARG A 510 -27.32 35.11 1.26
C ARG A 510 -27.17 33.60 1.44
N SER A 511 -27.81 33.02 2.45
CA SER A 511 -27.77 31.56 2.69
C SER A 511 -28.32 30.74 1.52
N GLN A 512 -29.37 31.22 0.84
CA GLN A 512 -29.96 30.53 -0.32
C GLN A 512 -29.07 30.57 -1.57
N LEU A 513 -28.45 31.72 -1.88
CA LEU A 513 -27.50 31.85 -2.99
C LEU A 513 -26.19 31.08 -2.73
N ASP A 514 -25.71 31.08 -1.49
CA ASP A 514 -24.53 30.35 -1.05
C ASP A 514 -24.73 28.83 -1.16
N ASN A 515 -25.83 28.31 -0.62
CA ASN A 515 -26.24 26.91 -0.79
C ASN A 515 -26.45 26.56 -2.28
N TYR A 516 -26.97 27.48 -3.10
CA TYR A 516 -27.08 27.26 -4.54
C TYR A 516 -25.70 27.13 -5.22
N LEU A 517 -24.75 28.02 -4.93
CA LEU A 517 -23.37 27.96 -5.45
C LEU A 517 -22.70 26.62 -5.16
N HIS A 518 -22.79 26.16 -3.91
CA HIS A 518 -22.18 24.90 -3.48
C HIS A 518 -22.88 23.68 -4.10
N ARG A 519 -24.23 23.66 -4.17
CA ARG A 519 -24.97 22.62 -4.90
C ARG A 519 -24.64 22.59 -6.40
N PHE A 520 -24.54 23.76 -7.05
CA PHE A 520 -24.16 23.87 -8.46
C PHE A 520 -22.74 23.35 -8.69
N SER A 521 -21.78 23.73 -7.85
CA SER A 521 -20.39 23.24 -7.89
C SER A 521 -20.30 21.71 -7.82
N LYS A 522 -21.13 21.07 -6.99
CA LYS A 522 -21.21 19.60 -6.86
C LYS A 522 -21.95 18.89 -8.01
N ARG A 523 -22.58 19.62 -8.95
CA ARG A 523 -23.15 19.07 -10.21
C ARG A 523 -22.23 19.23 -11.44
N ILE A 524 -21.09 19.89 -11.29
CA ILE A 524 -20.05 19.92 -12.32
C ILE A 524 -19.31 18.56 -12.31
N PRO A 525 -18.91 17.98 -13.47
CA PRO A 525 -18.08 16.78 -13.50
C PRO A 525 -16.68 17.02 -12.90
N VAL A 526 -15.90 15.94 -12.76
CA VAL A 526 -14.53 15.99 -12.24
C VAL A 526 -13.63 15.16 -13.16
N PRO A 527 -12.46 15.67 -13.59
CA PRO A 527 -11.99 17.05 -13.49
C PRO A 527 -12.70 17.98 -14.49
N PHE A 528 -12.91 19.26 -14.13
CA PHE A 528 -13.49 20.26 -15.02
C PHE A 528 -13.11 21.70 -14.63
N THR A 529 -13.26 22.62 -15.58
CA THR A 529 -13.11 24.07 -15.38
C THR A 529 -14.27 24.79 -16.05
N LEU A 530 -15.02 25.58 -15.29
CA LEU A 530 -16.17 26.34 -15.77
C LEU A 530 -16.00 27.82 -15.42
N GLU A 531 -15.84 28.66 -16.44
CA GLU A 531 -15.73 30.11 -16.28
C GLU A 531 -17.03 30.79 -16.71
N SER A 532 -17.46 31.81 -15.98
CA SER A 532 -18.56 32.68 -16.44
C SER A 532 -18.07 33.60 -17.57
N SER A 533 -18.92 33.89 -18.55
CA SER A 533 -18.57 34.71 -19.74
C SER A 533 -18.25 36.20 -19.45
N ARG A 534 -18.11 36.59 -18.18
CA ARG A 534 -17.66 37.89 -17.67
C ARG A 534 -16.41 37.81 -16.78
N GLU A 535 -15.87 36.60 -16.59
CA GLU A 535 -14.74 36.28 -15.72
C GLU A 535 -14.93 36.69 -14.23
N GLY A 536 -16.16 36.89 -13.77
CA GLY A 536 -16.45 37.27 -12.39
C GLY A 536 -16.56 36.09 -11.42
N LEU A 537 -17.05 34.95 -11.93
CA LEU A 537 -17.20 33.68 -11.23
C LEU A 537 -16.48 32.57 -12.00
N HIS A 538 -15.70 31.75 -11.28
CA HIS A 538 -14.94 30.61 -11.82
C HIS A 538 -15.08 29.39 -10.91
N PHE A 539 -15.34 28.23 -11.49
CA PHE A 539 -15.33 26.94 -10.81
C PHE A 539 -14.20 26.07 -11.36
N LYS A 540 -13.50 25.35 -10.46
CA LYS A 540 -12.51 24.35 -10.82
C LYS A 540 -12.70 23.10 -9.96
N THR A 541 -12.73 21.94 -10.61
CA THR A 541 -12.94 20.65 -9.97
C THR A 541 -11.83 19.69 -10.40
N PHE A 542 -11.26 18.94 -9.46
CA PHE A 542 -10.27 17.91 -9.74
C PHE A 542 -10.23 16.85 -8.63
N GLU A 543 -9.77 15.66 -8.97
CA GLU A 543 -9.66 14.54 -8.04
C GLU A 543 -8.35 14.61 -7.25
N TRP A 544 -8.46 14.66 -5.92
CA TRP A 544 -7.35 14.77 -4.99
C TRP A 544 -6.80 13.39 -4.63
N HIS A 545 -5.97 12.86 -5.53
CA HIS A 545 -5.42 11.52 -5.45
C HIS A 545 -4.59 11.29 -4.16
N SER A 546 -4.68 10.09 -3.58
CA SER A 546 -3.90 9.71 -2.39
C SER A 546 -2.40 9.55 -2.72
N GLY A 547 -1.53 10.09 -1.87
CA GLY A 547 -0.06 9.98 -1.97
C GLY A 547 0.63 10.76 -3.10
N LEU A 548 -0.09 11.11 -4.17
CA LEU A 548 0.43 11.91 -5.29
C LEU A 548 0.52 13.40 -4.93
N ASP A 549 1.50 14.10 -5.52
CA ASP A 549 1.56 15.56 -5.47
C ASP A 549 0.52 16.16 -6.42
N THR A 550 -0.08 17.29 -6.04
CA THR A 550 -0.95 18.05 -6.95
C THR A 550 -0.15 19.09 -7.72
N TYR A 551 -0.59 19.45 -8.92
CA TYR A 551 0.03 20.54 -9.65
C TYR A 551 -0.49 21.90 -9.13
N PRO A 552 0.34 22.95 -9.09
CA PRO A 552 -0.14 24.30 -8.81
C PRO A 552 -1.12 24.74 -9.90
N THR A 553 -2.30 25.23 -9.52
CA THR A 553 -3.34 25.65 -10.47
C THR A 553 -3.85 27.05 -10.20
N THR A 554 -4.09 27.79 -11.27
CA THR A 554 -4.92 28.99 -11.26
C THR A 554 -6.40 28.62 -11.35
N VAL A 555 -7.24 29.45 -10.72
CA VAL A 555 -8.70 29.43 -10.82
C VAL A 555 -9.13 30.82 -11.28
N GLY A 556 -9.38 30.95 -12.59
CA GLY A 556 -9.51 32.25 -13.26
C GLY A 556 -8.26 33.12 -13.11
N ARG A 557 -8.46 34.46 -13.11
CA ARG A 557 -7.38 35.47 -13.05
C ARG A 557 -7.11 36.07 -11.67
N ARG A 558 -7.74 35.54 -10.60
CA ARG A 558 -7.75 36.14 -9.25
C ARG A 558 -7.42 35.20 -8.10
N CYS A 559 -7.59 33.88 -8.28
CA CYS A 559 -7.30 32.88 -7.27
C CYS A 559 -6.27 31.86 -7.78
N TYR A 560 -5.43 31.38 -6.87
CA TYR A 560 -4.37 30.41 -7.10
C TYR A 560 -4.37 29.40 -5.95
N VAL A 561 -4.13 28.13 -6.25
CA VAL A 561 -4.20 27.04 -5.28
C VAL A 561 -3.26 25.89 -5.65
N HIS A 562 -2.56 25.37 -4.65
CA HIS A 562 -1.71 24.20 -4.74
C HIS A 562 -1.92 23.37 -3.46
N MET A 563 -2.38 22.13 -3.62
CA MET A 563 -2.82 21.27 -2.53
C MET A 563 -1.72 20.28 -2.11
N PRO A 564 -1.60 19.94 -0.82
CA PRO A 564 -0.66 18.92 -0.36
C PRO A 564 -1.11 17.52 -0.84
N LYS A 565 -0.25 16.51 -0.66
CA LYS A 565 -0.62 15.10 -0.90
C LYS A 565 -1.84 14.70 -0.06
N SER A 566 -2.81 14.00 -0.65
CA SER A 566 -3.95 13.48 0.12
C SER A 566 -3.66 12.19 0.86
N ILE A 567 -4.40 11.93 1.95
CA ILE A 567 -4.52 10.60 2.57
C ILE A 567 -5.52 9.73 1.78
N LYS A 568 -6.60 10.30 1.24
CA LYS A 568 -7.69 9.59 0.56
C LYS A 568 -8.05 10.29 -0.75
N THR A 569 -8.37 9.52 -1.79
CA THR A 569 -9.05 10.01 -3.01
C THR A 569 -10.40 10.66 -2.65
N ASP A 570 -10.52 11.96 -2.89
CA ASP A 570 -11.75 12.76 -2.74
C ASP A 570 -11.78 13.83 -3.85
N ASN A 571 -12.95 14.37 -4.18
CA ASN A 571 -13.08 15.42 -5.20
C ASN A 571 -12.96 16.79 -4.55
N ILE A 572 -12.04 17.63 -5.05
CA ILE A 572 -11.93 19.03 -4.65
C ILE A 572 -12.82 19.90 -5.53
N ARG A 573 -13.55 20.82 -4.88
CA ARG A 573 -14.44 21.82 -5.46
C ARG A 573 -13.92 23.21 -5.09
N ILE A 574 -13.56 24.03 -6.08
CA ILE A 574 -13.04 25.38 -5.84
C ILE A 574 -13.87 26.42 -6.58
N ILE A 575 -14.30 27.46 -5.86
CA ILE A 575 -15.11 28.57 -6.37
C ILE A 575 -14.34 29.87 -6.15
N CYS A 576 -13.96 30.57 -7.21
CA CYS A 576 -13.32 31.89 -7.14
C CYS A 576 -14.30 32.98 -7.59
N MET A 577 -14.48 34.00 -6.75
CA MET A 577 -15.43 35.10 -6.92
C MET A 577 -14.70 36.45 -6.94
N ARG A 578 -15.03 37.30 -7.91
CA ARG A 578 -14.33 38.55 -8.22
C ARG A 578 -14.56 39.69 -7.23
N ASN A 579 -15.81 39.91 -6.86
CA ASN A 579 -16.35 40.87 -5.90
C ASN A 579 -17.65 40.21 -5.44
N THR A 580 -17.89 40.12 -4.13
CA THR A 580 -19.13 39.52 -3.62
C THR A 580 -19.48 40.07 -2.25
N THR A 581 -20.73 40.49 -2.12
CA THR A 581 -21.33 40.87 -0.83
C THR A 581 -22.17 39.73 -0.22
N LEU A 582 -21.96 38.50 -0.69
CA LEU A 582 -22.57 37.29 -0.14
C LEU A 582 -22.15 37.06 1.31
N TYR A 583 -20.88 37.30 1.61
CA TYR A 583 -20.27 37.17 2.94
C TYR A 583 -20.07 38.55 3.60
N PRO A 584 -20.00 38.63 4.95
CA PRO A 584 -19.79 39.88 5.66
C PRO A 584 -18.33 40.35 5.57
N ILE A 585 -18.00 41.06 4.49
CA ILE A 585 -16.72 41.74 4.27
C ILE A 585 -16.98 43.25 4.34
N GLN A 586 -16.21 43.99 5.16
CA GLN A 586 -16.40 45.45 5.32
C GLN A 586 -16.05 46.25 4.06
N GLU A 587 -15.08 45.76 3.27
CA GLU A 587 -14.69 46.32 1.97
C GLU A 587 -15.01 45.31 0.86
N GLY A 588 -16.21 45.42 0.26
CA GLY A 588 -16.82 44.38 -0.58
C GLY A 588 -16.15 44.05 -1.93
N ASP A 589 -15.00 44.64 -2.24
CA ASP A 589 -14.26 44.42 -3.50
C ASP A 589 -13.26 43.24 -3.46
N ALA A 590 -12.98 42.69 -2.29
CA ALA A 590 -11.97 41.63 -2.14
C ALA A 590 -12.36 40.35 -2.90
N PRO A 591 -11.40 39.67 -3.57
CA PRO A 591 -11.66 38.35 -4.14
C PRO A 591 -11.89 37.33 -3.04
N VAL A 592 -12.84 36.43 -3.25
CA VAL A 592 -13.21 35.38 -2.31
C VAL A 592 -13.05 34.01 -2.98
N MET A 593 -12.46 33.06 -2.27
CA MET A 593 -12.24 31.70 -2.73
C MET A 593 -12.83 30.70 -1.73
N SER A 594 -13.77 29.86 -2.15
CA SER A 594 -14.20 28.68 -1.39
C SER A 594 -13.42 27.46 -1.87
N ILE A 595 -12.91 26.64 -0.94
CA ILE A 595 -12.32 25.31 -1.22
C ILE A 595 -13.06 24.28 -0.37
N GLU A 596 -13.77 23.37 -1.03
CA GLU A 596 -14.47 22.23 -0.41
C GLU A 596 -13.97 20.89 -0.94
N THR A 597 -14.31 19.83 -0.21
CA THR A 597 -14.23 18.42 -0.63
C THR A 597 -15.63 17.79 -0.69
N ASP A 598 -15.84 16.80 -1.57
CA ASP A 598 -17.16 16.17 -1.73
C ASP A 598 -17.52 15.30 -0.53
N GLU A 599 -16.59 14.48 -0.03
CA GLU A 599 -16.78 13.63 1.17
C GLU A 599 -16.40 14.32 2.48
N SER A 600 -16.07 15.62 2.46
CA SER A 600 -15.56 16.40 3.61
C SER A 600 -14.21 15.91 4.19
N THR A 601 -13.35 15.29 3.38
CA THR A 601 -12.00 14.88 3.79
C THR A 601 -11.18 16.09 4.30
N SER A 602 -10.59 15.94 5.49
CA SER A 602 -9.74 16.95 6.13
C SER A 602 -8.27 16.84 5.67
N MET A 603 -7.50 17.93 5.80
CA MET A 603 -6.08 17.91 5.43
C MET A 603 -5.24 17.04 6.38
N PRO A 604 -4.18 16.36 5.85
CA PRO A 604 -3.28 15.57 6.66
C PRO A 604 -2.62 16.41 7.79
N PRO A 605 -2.52 15.88 9.01
CA PRO A 605 -1.95 16.62 10.14
C PRO A 605 -0.49 17.02 9.87
N GLY A 606 -0.19 18.30 10.05
CA GLY A 606 1.14 18.88 9.78
C GLY A 606 1.39 19.29 8.33
N THR A 607 0.49 19.00 7.39
CA THR A 607 0.54 19.56 6.03
C THR A 607 -0.17 20.91 5.95
N LYS A 608 0.13 21.68 4.90
CA LYS A 608 -0.51 22.97 4.60
C LYS A 608 -0.87 23.03 3.12
N ALA A 609 -1.97 23.71 2.78
CA ALA A 609 -2.25 24.11 1.41
C ALA A 609 -1.64 25.49 1.12
N LEU A 610 -1.28 25.72 -0.13
CA LEU A 610 -0.78 27.00 -0.65
C LEU A 610 -1.90 27.69 -1.41
N ILE A 611 -2.33 28.84 -0.90
CA ILE A 611 -3.39 29.67 -1.50
C ILE A 611 -2.82 31.02 -1.94
N GLY A 612 -3.37 31.57 -3.03
CA GLY A 612 -3.02 32.88 -3.54
C GLY A 612 -4.25 33.69 -3.92
N LEU A 613 -4.32 34.94 -3.45
CA LEU A 613 -5.37 35.89 -3.81
C LEU A 613 -4.77 37.18 -4.37
N LYS A 614 -5.31 37.67 -5.48
CA LYS A 614 -4.80 38.86 -6.16
C LYS A 614 -5.13 40.16 -5.40
N ALA A 615 -4.13 40.97 -5.11
CA ALA A 615 -4.29 42.20 -4.33
C ALA A 615 -5.09 43.28 -5.08
N LEU A 616 -5.95 44.01 -4.35
CA LEU A 616 -6.69 45.17 -4.87
C LEU A 616 -5.80 46.41 -5.03
N HIS A 617 -4.99 46.70 -4.01
CA HIS A 617 -4.21 47.93 -3.90
C HIS A 617 -2.78 47.64 -3.42
N GLN A 618 -1.78 47.91 -4.26
CA GLN A 618 -0.37 47.62 -3.96
C GLN A 618 0.25 48.44 -2.80
N LYS A 619 -0.54 49.29 -2.12
CA LYS A 619 -0.10 50.18 -1.04
C LYS A 619 -0.59 49.77 0.36
N VAL A 620 -1.39 48.71 0.47
CA VAL A 620 -1.96 48.24 1.74
C VAL A 620 -1.33 46.89 2.09
N ASN A 621 -0.93 46.70 3.34
CA ASN A 621 -0.49 45.40 3.85
C ASN A 621 -1.71 44.50 4.01
N TYR A 622 -1.87 43.58 3.05
CA TYR A 622 -2.90 42.55 3.08
C TYR A 622 -2.35 41.23 3.65
N THR A 623 -3.23 40.51 4.34
CA THR A 623 -3.04 39.15 4.84
C THR A 623 -4.25 38.32 4.40
N CYS A 624 -4.06 37.05 4.05
CA CYS A 624 -5.18 36.15 3.78
C CYS A 624 -5.90 35.83 5.10
N ALA A 625 -7.23 35.85 5.09
CA ALA A 625 -8.06 35.44 6.21
C ALA A 625 -9.00 34.31 5.78
N TYR A 626 -9.28 33.37 6.68
CA TYR A 626 -10.34 32.38 6.49
C TYR A 626 -11.58 32.77 7.28
N PHE A 627 -12.76 32.30 6.86
CA PHE A 627 -13.99 32.46 7.62
C PHE A 627 -14.13 31.34 8.65
N ASP A 628 -14.17 31.67 9.94
CA ASP A 628 -14.42 30.69 10.99
C ASP A 628 -15.92 30.64 11.32
N GLU A 629 -16.58 29.55 10.92
CA GLU A 629 -18.01 29.33 11.15
C GLU A 629 -18.39 29.31 12.64
N LYS A 630 -17.47 28.91 13.53
CA LYS A 630 -17.74 28.81 14.98
C LYS A 630 -17.76 30.20 15.64
N GLU A 631 -17.03 31.15 15.06
CA GLU A 631 -16.96 32.54 15.53
C GLU A 631 -17.80 33.50 14.66
N ASN A 632 -18.27 33.03 13.49
CA ASN A 632 -19.03 33.77 12.48
C ASN A 632 -18.30 35.08 12.07
N GLY A 633 -17.01 34.94 11.76
CA GLY A 633 -16.12 36.06 11.42
C GLY A 633 -14.82 35.61 10.77
N TRP A 634 -14.04 36.57 10.29
CA TRP A 634 -12.76 36.32 9.65
C TRP A 634 -11.63 36.13 10.69
N SER A 635 -10.74 35.17 10.45
CA SER A 635 -9.58 34.88 11.29
C SER A 635 -8.32 34.65 10.46
N ILE A 636 -7.16 34.85 11.10
CA ILE A 636 -5.82 34.61 10.56
C ILE A 636 -5.09 33.44 11.26
N SER A 637 -5.74 32.77 12.22
CA SER A 637 -5.17 31.58 12.87
C SER A 637 -4.91 30.46 11.85
N GLY A 638 -3.74 29.82 11.91
CA GLY A 638 -3.37 28.76 10.95
C GLY A 638 -2.99 29.26 9.55
N ILE A 639 -2.92 30.57 9.33
CA ILE A 639 -2.47 31.18 8.06
C ILE A 639 -1.09 31.84 8.25
N THR A 640 -0.17 31.59 7.31
CA THR A 640 1.15 32.25 7.26
C THR A 640 1.42 32.84 5.87
N VAL A 641 1.57 34.17 5.79
CA VAL A 641 1.86 34.89 4.53
C VAL A 641 3.30 34.59 4.08
N LEU A 642 3.47 34.08 2.86
CA LEU A 642 4.79 33.79 2.27
C LEU A 642 5.32 34.95 1.40
N SER A 643 4.44 35.59 0.62
CA SER A 643 4.79 36.74 -0.21
C SER A 643 3.60 37.66 -0.41
N ARG A 644 3.81 38.97 -0.26
CA ARG A 644 2.79 40.00 -0.53
C ARG A 644 2.74 40.46 -2.00
N ASN A 645 3.65 39.96 -2.86
CA ASN A 645 3.70 40.28 -4.29
C ASN A 645 4.36 39.15 -5.08
N PHE A 646 3.74 37.97 -5.10
CA PHE A 646 4.07 36.88 -6.00
C PHE A 646 3.60 37.18 -7.44
N GLU A 647 4.03 36.34 -8.39
CA GLU A 647 3.78 36.47 -9.84
C GLU A 647 2.40 37.04 -10.18
N ASN A 648 2.35 38.05 -11.06
CA ASN A 648 1.12 38.75 -11.47
C ASN A 648 0.34 39.47 -10.34
N GLY A 649 0.94 39.71 -9.16
CA GLY A 649 0.37 40.54 -8.09
C GLY A 649 -0.48 39.78 -7.07
N PHE A 650 -0.13 38.53 -6.78
CA PHE A 650 -0.80 37.70 -5.79
C PHE A 650 -0.16 37.81 -4.41
N VAL A 651 -0.99 37.81 -3.37
CA VAL A 651 -0.56 37.54 -2.00
C VAL A 651 -0.64 36.03 -1.79
N LEU A 652 0.50 35.37 -1.59
CA LEU A 652 0.59 33.95 -1.26
C LEU A 652 0.57 33.74 0.24
N CYS A 653 -0.25 32.79 0.68
CA CYS A 653 -0.36 32.35 2.05
C CYS A 653 -0.38 30.82 2.11
N GLU A 654 0.29 30.24 3.11
CA GLU A 654 0.02 28.87 3.54
C GLU A 654 -1.19 28.85 4.49
N THR A 655 -1.99 27.79 4.46
CA THR A 655 -3.16 27.58 5.34
C THR A 655 -3.24 26.14 5.84
N THR A 656 -3.66 25.98 7.10
CA THR A 656 -4.03 24.67 7.70
C THR A 656 -5.52 24.34 7.61
N HIS A 657 -6.30 25.11 6.84
CA HIS A 657 -7.75 24.97 6.72
C HIS A 657 -8.20 24.73 5.28
N LEU A 658 -9.35 24.06 5.11
CA LEU A 658 -10.16 24.04 3.88
C LEU A 658 -11.49 24.70 4.24
N SER A 659 -11.78 25.83 3.61
CA SER A 659 -12.85 26.75 4.00
C SER A 659 -12.96 27.90 2.98
N LEU A 660 -13.74 28.92 3.34
CA LEU A 660 -13.80 30.19 2.63
C LEU A 660 -12.60 31.09 2.99
N PHE A 661 -11.91 31.62 1.98
CA PHE A 661 -10.78 32.54 2.09
C PHE A 661 -11.06 33.89 1.43
N THR A 662 -10.54 34.96 2.00
CA THR A 662 -10.49 36.29 1.38
C THR A 662 -9.21 37.05 1.77
N LEU A 663 -9.05 38.26 1.25
CA LEU A 663 -7.88 39.10 1.45
C LEU A 663 -8.27 40.37 2.24
N LEU A 664 -7.69 40.56 3.43
CA LEU A 664 -8.05 41.66 4.35
C LEU A 664 -6.83 42.48 4.78
N PRO A 665 -6.98 43.79 5.06
CA PRO A 665 -5.93 44.61 5.65
C PRO A 665 -5.50 44.08 7.03
N GLU A 666 -4.19 43.99 7.25
CA GLU A 666 -3.58 43.49 8.48
C GLU A 666 -4.00 44.29 9.73
N SER A 667 -4.28 45.60 9.55
CA SER A 667 -4.79 46.52 10.56
C SER A 667 -6.18 46.21 11.11
N LEU A 668 -6.93 45.27 10.52
CA LEU A 668 -8.20 44.77 11.09
C LEU A 668 -7.97 43.72 12.20
N PHE A 669 -6.77 43.12 12.25
CA PHE A 669 -6.38 42.09 13.22
C PHE A 669 -5.42 42.63 14.30
N GLU A 670 -4.80 43.79 14.08
CA GLU A 670 -4.01 44.50 15.07
C GLU A 670 -4.90 45.04 16.21
N THR A 671 -5.09 44.24 17.27
CA THR A 671 -5.71 44.73 18.50
C THR A 671 -4.84 45.84 19.10
N LYS A 672 -5.37 47.07 19.10
CA LYS A 672 -4.68 48.27 19.60
C LYS A 672 -4.17 48.04 21.04
N THR A 673 -2.84 48.03 21.21
CA THR A 673 -2.17 47.53 22.42
C THR A 673 -2.16 48.54 23.57
N ASP A 674 -3.27 48.62 24.31
CA ASP A 674 -3.28 49.30 25.60
C ASP A 674 -2.32 48.64 26.59
N TRP A 675 -1.47 49.46 27.24
CA TRP A 675 -0.52 49.05 28.28
C TRP A 675 -1.17 48.21 29.40
N TRP A 676 -2.43 48.50 29.73
CA TRP A 676 -3.22 47.77 30.72
C TRP A 676 -3.50 46.31 30.32
N GLY A 677 -3.61 46.01 29.01
CA GLY A 677 -3.77 44.64 28.52
C GLY A 677 -2.49 43.81 28.67
N ILE A 678 -1.33 44.43 28.40
CA ILE A 678 -0.02 43.81 28.60
C ILE A 678 0.21 43.54 30.10
N ALA A 679 -0.03 44.55 30.95
CA ALA A 679 0.07 44.41 32.40
C ALA A 679 -0.87 43.32 32.95
N GLY A 680 -2.12 43.27 32.48
CA GLY A 680 -3.13 42.28 32.90
C GLY A 680 -2.73 40.83 32.62
N ASN A 681 -1.88 40.57 31.64
CA ASN A 681 -1.38 39.23 31.32
C ASN A 681 -0.07 38.90 32.06
N ILE A 682 0.85 39.87 32.22
CA ILE A 682 2.16 39.64 32.85
C ILE A 682 2.05 39.55 34.37
N VAL A 683 1.21 40.38 35.01
CA VAL A 683 1.11 40.47 36.48
C VAL A 683 0.84 39.12 37.17
N PRO A 684 -0.12 38.29 36.72
CA PRO A 684 -0.35 36.96 37.32
C PRO A 684 0.82 35.97 37.16
N ILE A 685 1.59 36.09 36.07
CA ILE A 685 2.77 35.24 35.82
C ILE A 685 3.89 35.61 36.80
N VAL A 686 4.10 36.91 37.03
CA VAL A 686 5.10 37.40 37.99
C VAL A 686 4.70 37.06 39.44
N SER A 687 3.42 37.19 39.81
CA SER A 687 2.97 36.85 41.17
C SER A 687 3.02 35.34 41.45
N THR A 688 2.61 34.49 40.50
CA THR A 688 2.70 33.02 40.66
C THR A 688 4.16 32.55 40.75
N PHE A 689 5.06 33.12 39.93
CA PHE A 689 6.50 32.84 40.01
C PHE A 689 7.10 33.25 41.36
N PHE A 690 6.71 34.41 41.90
CA PHE A 690 7.14 34.85 43.23
C PHE A 690 6.64 33.90 44.34
N SER A 691 5.38 33.46 44.29
CA SER A 691 4.84 32.45 45.22
C SER A 691 5.58 31.12 45.16
N LEU A 692 5.96 30.66 43.97
CA LEU A 692 6.76 29.45 43.79
C LEU A 692 8.14 29.61 44.46
N LEU A 693 8.82 30.74 44.25
CA LEU A 693 10.11 31.03 44.86
C LEU A 693 10.04 31.09 46.39
N VAL A 694 9.01 31.74 46.95
CA VAL A 694 8.78 31.79 48.40
C VAL A 694 8.49 30.40 48.98
N ALA A 695 7.65 29.59 48.33
CA ALA A 695 7.36 28.23 48.75
C ALA A 695 8.61 27.33 48.74
N ALA A 696 9.46 27.45 47.71
CA ALA A 696 10.72 26.73 47.62
C ALA A 696 11.71 27.14 48.72
N ALA A 697 11.83 28.44 49.00
CA ALA A 697 12.69 28.96 50.06
C ALA A 697 12.24 28.47 51.46
N LEU A 698 10.95 28.50 51.76
CA LEU A 698 10.40 27.98 53.02
C LEU A 698 10.61 26.46 53.17
N LEU A 699 10.48 25.70 52.09
CA LEU A 699 10.74 24.26 52.08
C LEU A 699 12.22 23.93 52.31
N LEU A 700 13.15 24.69 51.71
CA LEU A 700 14.59 24.54 51.96
C LEU A 700 14.97 24.88 53.40
N LEU A 701 14.42 25.94 53.98
CA LEU A 701 14.65 26.33 55.38
C LEU A 701 14.25 25.25 56.40
N ILE A 702 13.29 24.37 56.05
CA ILE A 702 12.83 23.26 56.90
C ILE A 702 13.70 22.00 56.71
N ILE A 703 14.31 21.80 55.54
CA ILE A 703 15.07 20.59 55.19
C ILE A 703 16.57 20.73 55.49
N CYS A 704 17.16 21.93 55.36
CA CYS A 704 18.59 22.14 55.59
C CYS A 704 19.11 21.97 57.05
N PRO A 705 18.32 22.15 58.13
CA PRO A 705 18.82 21.96 59.50
C PRO A 705 19.17 20.51 59.82
N GLN A 706 20.47 20.19 59.86
CA GLN A 706 21.02 18.82 59.89
C GLN A 706 20.75 18.01 61.18
N ASN A 707 19.95 18.50 62.14
CA ASN A 707 19.81 17.89 63.46
C ASN A 707 18.43 18.03 64.15
N HIS A 708 17.35 18.31 63.41
CA HIS A 708 15.99 18.39 63.98
C HIS A 708 14.95 17.57 63.20
N THR A 709 14.00 16.96 63.93
CA THR A 709 12.97 16.08 63.36
C THR A 709 11.79 16.89 62.83
N SER A 710 11.87 17.33 61.57
CA SER A 710 10.80 18.06 60.86
C SER A 710 9.48 17.27 60.79
N ASP A 711 8.34 17.94 61.05
CA ASP A 711 7.00 17.36 60.87
C ASP A 711 6.74 17.03 59.38
N ALA A 712 6.61 15.74 59.06
CA ALA A 712 6.36 15.26 57.69
C ALA A 712 5.08 15.83 57.04
N THR A 713 4.09 16.22 57.85
CA THR A 713 2.88 16.92 57.39
C THR A 713 3.18 18.30 56.81
N MET A 714 4.12 19.04 57.40
CA MET A 714 4.46 20.40 56.99
C MET A 714 5.27 20.40 55.68
N ILE A 715 6.19 19.45 55.52
CA ILE A 715 6.93 19.23 54.27
C ILE A 715 5.96 18.84 53.14
N ALA A 716 5.04 17.90 53.40
CA ALA A 716 4.03 17.50 52.42
C ALA A 716 3.12 18.67 51.99
N PHE A 717 2.71 19.52 52.95
CA PHE A 717 1.88 20.69 52.68
C PHE A 717 2.59 21.72 51.79
N LEU A 718 3.81 22.14 52.15
CA LEU A 718 4.58 23.11 51.36
C LEU A 718 4.97 22.58 49.98
N SER A 719 5.31 21.29 49.88
CA SER A 719 5.58 20.62 48.59
C SER A 719 4.34 20.61 47.68
N THR A 720 3.15 20.38 48.25
CA THR A 720 1.88 20.42 47.50
C THR A 720 1.56 21.84 47.01
N ILE A 721 1.81 22.87 47.82
CA ILE A 721 1.66 24.28 47.40
C ILE A 721 2.62 24.63 46.25
N LEU A 722 3.88 24.19 46.34
CA LEU A 722 4.90 24.42 45.32
C LEU A 722 4.46 23.81 43.97
N LEU A 723 3.97 22.57 43.98
CA LEU A 723 3.53 21.85 42.79
C LEU A 723 2.25 22.46 42.17
N MET A 724 1.30 22.91 43.00
CA MET A 724 0.11 23.64 42.52
C MET A 724 0.51 24.94 41.81
N HIS A 725 1.42 25.74 42.37
CA HIS A 725 1.88 26.99 41.75
C HIS A 725 2.69 26.74 40.47
N PHE A 726 3.47 25.67 40.39
CA PHE A 726 4.12 25.26 39.15
C PHE A 726 3.10 24.97 38.04
N VAL A 727 2.02 24.23 38.35
CA VAL A 727 0.92 23.99 37.40
C VAL A 727 0.22 25.29 37.01
N HIS A 728 -0.03 26.22 37.96
CA HIS A 728 -0.59 27.54 37.64
C HIS A 728 0.30 28.33 36.66
N ILE A 729 1.62 28.32 36.81
CA ILE A 729 2.57 28.99 35.88
C ILE A 729 2.52 28.34 34.50
N VAL A 730 2.57 27.01 34.41
CA VAL A 730 2.48 26.27 33.14
C VAL A 730 1.19 26.62 32.40
N LEU A 731 0.06 26.66 33.11
CA LEU A 731 -1.25 27.02 32.55
C LEU A 731 -1.40 28.50 32.17
N LEU A 732 -0.58 29.40 32.71
CA LEU A 732 -0.55 30.82 32.32
C LEU A 732 0.41 31.11 31.15
N VAL A 733 1.46 30.30 30.97
CA VAL A 733 2.51 30.50 29.94
C VAL A 733 2.25 29.70 28.66
N VAL A 734 1.89 28.42 28.76
CA VAL A 734 1.73 27.52 27.60
C VAL A 734 0.56 27.87 26.64
N PRO A 735 -0.53 28.58 27.03
CA PRO A 735 -1.58 28.99 26.07
C PRO A 735 -1.10 29.84 24.89
N GLN A 736 0.10 30.41 24.96
CA GLN A 736 0.70 31.18 23.85
C GLN A 736 1.43 30.30 22.82
N PHE A 737 1.62 29.00 23.09
CA PHE A 737 2.47 28.11 22.29
C PHE A 737 1.80 26.81 21.83
N ILE A 738 0.78 26.29 22.54
CA ILE A 738 0.13 25.01 22.22
C ILE A 738 -1.38 25.09 22.47
N SER A 739 -2.20 24.47 21.59
CA SER A 739 -3.65 24.32 21.77
C SER A 739 -3.99 23.31 22.88
N LEU A 740 -3.88 23.73 24.14
CA LEU A 740 -4.12 22.90 25.34
C LEU A 740 -5.52 22.27 25.46
N GLN A 741 -6.49 22.70 24.66
CA GLN A 741 -7.90 22.28 24.66
C GLN A 741 -8.12 20.75 24.68
N GLN A 742 -7.20 19.97 24.11
CA GLN A 742 -7.28 18.50 24.13
C GLN A 742 -7.09 17.89 25.54
N TYR A 743 -6.53 18.64 26.49
CA TYR A 743 -6.18 18.18 27.84
C TYR A 743 -7.02 18.80 28.96
N ASP A 744 -8.01 19.64 28.65
CA ASP A 744 -8.85 20.37 29.63
C ASP A 744 -9.33 19.46 30.80
N ILE A 745 -9.82 18.27 30.48
CA ILE A 745 -10.34 17.28 31.45
C ILE A 745 -9.27 16.87 32.47
N GLN A 746 -8.05 16.60 31.99
CA GLN A 746 -6.93 16.17 32.84
C GLN A 746 -6.43 17.33 33.72
N ILE A 747 -6.47 18.56 33.19
CA ILE A 747 -6.09 19.78 33.91
C ILE A 747 -7.07 20.05 35.07
N TYR A 748 -8.38 19.91 34.84
CA TYR A 748 -9.40 20.08 35.90
C TYR A 748 -9.22 19.05 37.04
N ILE A 749 -9.05 17.77 36.72
CA ILE A 749 -8.89 16.69 37.72
C ILE A 749 -7.58 16.85 38.51
N LEU A 750 -6.51 17.30 37.85
CA LEU A 750 -5.24 17.61 38.51
C LEU A 750 -5.38 18.76 39.53
N LEU A 751 -6.21 19.76 39.22
CA LEU A 751 -6.49 20.88 40.14
C LEU A 751 -7.42 20.47 41.30
N GLU A 752 -8.46 19.65 41.04
CA GLU A 752 -9.31 19.04 42.08
C GLU A 752 -8.46 18.28 43.12
N TYR A 753 -7.48 17.50 42.65
CA TYR A 753 -6.56 16.73 43.50
C TYR A 753 -5.75 17.61 44.46
N PHE A 754 -5.11 18.67 43.97
CA PHE A 754 -4.31 19.55 44.83
C PHE A 754 -5.17 20.30 45.85
N ILE A 755 -6.33 20.82 45.44
CA ILE A 755 -7.24 21.55 46.33
C ILE A 755 -7.72 20.64 47.49
N LEU A 756 -8.09 19.40 47.18
CA LEU A 756 -8.54 18.42 48.18
C LEU A 756 -7.40 17.99 49.13
N LEU A 757 -6.22 17.69 48.60
CA LEU A 757 -5.07 17.28 49.39
C LEU A 757 -4.60 18.39 50.35
N LEU A 758 -4.59 19.65 49.90
CA LEU A 758 -4.25 20.80 50.74
C LEU A 758 -5.24 21.00 51.90
N ALA A 759 -6.55 20.79 51.65
CA ALA A 759 -7.57 20.86 52.70
C ALA A 759 -7.38 19.78 53.78
N ILE A 760 -7.10 18.53 53.37
CA ILE A 760 -6.86 17.41 54.29
C ILE A 760 -5.57 17.63 55.10
N LEU A 761 -4.49 18.06 54.46
CA LEU A 761 -3.21 18.33 55.15
C LEU A 761 -3.35 19.48 56.17
N MET A 762 -4.10 20.54 55.87
CA MET A 762 -4.38 21.61 56.84
C MET A 762 -5.26 21.14 58.01
N ALA A 763 -6.24 20.27 57.77
CA ALA A 763 -7.00 19.64 58.85
C ALA A 763 -6.08 18.83 59.77
N MET A 764 -5.20 17.99 59.21
CA MET A 764 -4.22 17.21 59.97
C MET A 764 -3.22 18.08 60.76
N MET A 765 -2.79 19.22 60.19
CA MET A 765 -1.87 20.14 60.86
C MET A 765 -2.54 20.87 62.03
N ASN A 766 -3.78 21.34 61.87
CA ASN A 766 -4.55 21.93 62.97
C ASN A 766 -4.93 20.90 64.06
N ILE A 767 -5.10 19.62 63.70
CA ILE A 767 -5.23 18.52 64.66
C ILE A 767 -3.92 18.33 65.46
N ASN A 768 -2.75 18.29 64.81
CA ASN A 768 -1.44 18.21 65.47
C ASN A 768 -1.25 19.37 66.48
N ILE A 769 -1.54 20.61 66.06
CA ILE A 769 -1.49 21.81 66.93
C ILE A 769 -2.44 21.65 68.13
N LYS A 770 -3.70 21.22 67.93
CA LYS A 770 -4.64 20.93 69.02
C LYS A 770 -4.08 19.91 70.01
N HIS A 771 -3.49 18.81 69.51
CA HIS A 771 -2.95 17.75 70.38
C HIS A 771 -1.74 18.23 71.18
N ARG A 772 -0.85 19.04 70.60
CA ARG A 772 0.27 19.67 71.33
C ARG A 772 -0.22 20.62 72.43
N ILE A 773 -1.15 21.53 72.10
CA ILE A 773 -1.79 22.45 73.06
C ILE A 773 -2.49 21.68 74.18
N LYS A 774 -3.25 20.62 73.85
CA LYS A 774 -3.95 19.79 74.84
C LYS A 774 -2.97 19.06 75.76
N ARG A 775 -1.87 18.50 75.22
CA ARG A 775 -0.83 17.81 76.00
C ARG A 775 -0.20 18.78 77.01
N ILE A 776 0.36 19.91 76.56
CA ILE A 776 0.96 20.93 77.45
C ILE A 776 -0.02 21.41 78.55
N ASN A 777 -1.32 21.48 78.25
CA ASN A 777 -2.36 21.85 79.22
C ASN A 777 -2.84 20.68 80.13
N GLN A 778 -2.47 19.43 79.83
CA GLN A 778 -2.62 18.27 80.72
C GLN A 778 -1.35 18.02 81.56
N ASP A 779 -0.17 18.31 81.01
CA ASP A 779 1.15 18.23 81.67
C ASP A 779 1.33 19.25 82.82
N PHE A 780 0.30 20.04 83.13
CA PHE A 780 0.15 20.83 84.36
C PHE A 780 -0.49 20.03 85.52
N GLN A 781 -0.81 18.73 85.34
CA GLN A 781 -1.45 17.88 86.35
C GLN A 781 -0.81 16.49 86.53
N ALA A 782 0.34 16.20 85.91
CA ALA A 782 1.11 14.97 86.09
C ALA A 782 2.62 15.27 85.96
N GLU A 783 3.48 14.58 86.71
CA GLU A 783 4.91 14.94 86.84
C GLU A 783 5.88 14.13 85.94
N ASP A 784 5.46 13.01 85.36
CA ASP A 784 6.33 12.17 84.51
C ASP A 784 6.29 12.56 83.02
N TYR A 785 7.47 12.52 82.38
CA TYR A 785 7.70 12.95 80.99
C TYR A 785 8.37 11.85 80.17
N GLU A 786 7.71 11.40 79.09
CA GLU A 786 8.31 10.55 78.06
C GLU A 786 8.02 11.09 76.65
N SER A 787 8.96 10.91 75.72
CA SER A 787 9.14 11.79 74.57
C SER A 787 8.43 11.36 73.27
N THR A 788 7.81 12.34 72.60
CA THR A 788 7.59 12.37 71.14
C THR A 788 6.89 11.18 70.48
N GLU A 789 5.59 11.03 70.70
CA GLU A 789 4.74 10.39 69.67
C GLU A 789 4.69 11.28 68.41
N LYS A 790 5.59 11.03 67.46
CA LYS A 790 5.59 11.65 66.12
C LYS A 790 4.39 11.15 65.33
N MET A 791 3.69 12.02 64.61
CA MET A 791 2.59 11.56 63.76
C MET A 791 3.15 10.74 62.58
N PRO A 792 2.85 9.42 62.47
CA PRO A 792 3.55 8.54 61.55
C PRO A 792 3.31 8.91 60.08
N ALA A 793 4.34 8.73 59.25
CA ALA A 793 4.27 9.01 57.81
C ALA A 793 3.09 8.31 57.11
N CYS A 794 2.69 7.13 57.60
CA CYS A 794 1.50 6.40 57.16
C CYS A 794 0.21 7.23 57.19
N LYS A 795 0.06 8.21 58.11
CA LYS A 795 -1.10 9.11 58.13
C LYS A 795 -1.04 10.14 57.00
N VAL A 796 0.14 10.66 56.65
CA VAL A 796 0.31 11.52 55.45
C VAL A 796 0.05 10.73 54.18
N LEU A 797 0.57 9.50 54.10
CA LEU A 797 0.28 8.57 53.01
C LEU A 797 -1.22 8.27 52.89
N SER A 798 -1.95 8.13 54.00
CA SER A 798 -3.41 7.94 53.97
C SER A 798 -4.18 9.13 53.40
N ALA A 799 -3.71 10.37 53.61
CA ALA A 799 -4.30 11.57 53.00
C ALA A 799 -4.06 11.63 51.48
N ILE A 800 -2.86 11.26 51.05
CA ILE A 800 -2.51 11.14 49.62
C ILE A 800 -3.38 10.06 48.96
N ILE A 801 -3.45 8.85 49.54
CA ILE A 801 -4.26 7.74 49.04
C ILE A 801 -5.74 8.13 48.96
N LEU A 802 -6.32 8.69 50.03
CA LEU A 802 -7.72 9.13 50.03
C LEU A 802 -8.01 10.16 48.94
N SER A 803 -7.11 11.14 48.76
CA SER A 803 -7.23 12.14 47.69
C SER A 803 -7.16 11.50 46.30
N THR A 804 -6.23 10.55 46.08
CA THR A 804 -6.16 9.84 44.79
C THR A 804 -7.40 8.99 44.50
N ILE A 805 -7.94 8.29 45.50
CA ILE A 805 -9.16 7.47 45.34
C ILE A 805 -10.35 8.36 44.99
N LEU A 806 -10.55 9.47 45.68
CA LEU A 806 -11.64 10.41 45.41
C LEU A 806 -11.54 11.03 44.01
N CYS A 807 -10.32 11.38 43.54
CA CYS A 807 -10.11 11.89 42.19
C CYS A 807 -10.28 10.82 41.10
N ILE A 808 -9.87 9.56 41.35
CA ILE A 808 -10.12 8.43 40.44
C ILE A 808 -11.63 8.16 40.36
N CYS A 809 -12.36 8.23 41.47
CA CYS A 809 -13.82 8.18 41.46
C CYS A 809 -14.45 9.36 40.70
N SER A 810 -13.93 10.59 40.86
CA SER A 810 -14.38 11.75 40.07
C SER A 810 -14.17 11.49 38.56
N TYR A 811 -13.00 11.00 38.14
CA TYR A 811 -12.74 10.65 36.75
C TYR A 811 -13.69 9.56 36.21
N CYS A 812 -13.83 8.45 36.93
CA CYS A 812 -14.64 7.31 36.48
C CYS A 812 -16.15 7.61 36.44
N PHE A 813 -16.69 8.42 37.38
CA PHE A 813 -18.12 8.73 37.43
C PHE A 813 -18.52 10.03 36.72
N ASN A 814 -17.65 11.05 36.70
CA ASN A 814 -17.91 12.33 36.02
C ASN A 814 -17.33 12.38 34.60
N GLY A 815 -16.62 11.36 34.11
CA GLY A 815 -16.07 11.33 32.73
C GLY A 815 -17.12 11.57 31.62
N ILE A 816 -18.38 11.22 31.87
CA ILE A 816 -19.52 11.50 30.97
C ILE A 816 -19.89 13.00 30.97
N LEU A 817 -19.65 13.72 32.06
CA LEU A 817 -20.01 15.13 32.26
C LEU A 817 -19.05 16.09 31.55
N PHE A 818 -17.78 15.72 31.41
CA PHE A 818 -16.74 16.59 30.85
C PHE A 818 -16.82 16.75 29.31
N TYR A 819 -17.69 15.99 28.64
CA TYR A 819 -17.96 16.15 27.22
C TYR A 819 -18.64 17.52 26.95
N ARG A 820 -17.88 18.46 26.37
CA ARG A 820 -18.21 19.87 25.99
C ARG A 820 -17.66 21.01 26.88
N VAL A 821 -16.75 20.75 27.82
CA VAL A 821 -16.07 21.86 28.54
C VAL A 821 -15.27 22.76 27.58
N SER A 822 -14.64 22.18 26.55
CA SER A 822 -13.86 22.91 25.54
C SER A 822 -14.72 23.62 24.48
N THR A 823 -15.63 24.50 24.91
CA THR A 823 -16.40 25.39 24.03
C THR A 823 -16.47 26.81 24.61
N ARG A 824 -16.46 27.85 23.78
CA ARG A 824 -16.48 29.27 24.23
C ARG A 824 -17.71 29.69 25.06
N LYS A 825 -18.72 28.83 25.22
CA LYS A 825 -19.89 29.02 26.09
C LYS A 825 -20.15 27.75 26.90
N PRO A 826 -19.38 27.47 27.98
CA PRO A 826 -19.65 26.32 28.84
C PRO A 826 -21.01 26.50 29.51
N GLN A 827 -21.98 25.67 29.11
CA GLN A 827 -23.22 25.50 29.85
C GLN A 827 -22.96 24.50 30.97
N LEU A 828 -22.94 25.00 32.21
CA LEU A 828 -22.94 24.17 33.40
C LEU A 828 -24.24 23.34 33.42
N GLN A 829 -24.12 22.05 33.19
CA GLN A 829 -25.18 21.11 33.55
C GLN A 829 -25.40 21.15 35.09
N PRO A 830 -26.60 20.81 35.59
CA PRO A 830 -26.85 20.77 37.02
C PRO A 830 -25.83 19.86 37.72
N ILE A 831 -25.35 20.32 38.89
CA ILE A 831 -24.34 19.63 39.69
C ILE A 831 -24.76 18.17 39.90
N THR A 832 -23.97 17.23 39.39
CA THR A 832 -24.26 15.81 39.56
C THR A 832 -24.06 15.40 41.01
N VAL A 833 -24.88 14.44 41.46
CA VAL A 833 -24.72 13.81 42.77
C VAL A 833 -23.32 13.19 42.92
N ALA A 834 -22.74 12.69 41.82
CA ALA A 834 -21.38 12.18 41.77
C ALA A 834 -20.32 13.27 42.05
N PHE A 835 -20.34 14.43 41.38
CA PHE A 835 -19.41 15.53 41.64
C PHE A 835 -19.57 16.09 43.07
N PHE A 836 -20.81 16.20 43.55
CA PHE A 836 -21.08 16.63 44.92
C PHE A 836 -20.48 15.66 45.95
N ALA A 837 -20.65 14.35 45.76
CA ALA A 837 -20.16 13.32 46.68
C ALA A 837 -18.65 13.08 46.62
N THR A 838 -18.02 13.21 45.44
CA THR A 838 -16.59 12.90 45.22
C THR A 838 -15.66 14.07 45.53
N PHE A 839 -16.07 15.32 45.26
CA PHE A 839 -15.23 16.51 45.47
C PHE A 839 -15.82 17.48 46.50
N VAL A 840 -17.04 17.98 46.27
CA VAL A 840 -17.58 19.12 47.03
C VAL A 840 -17.78 18.80 48.52
N ALA A 841 -18.43 17.68 48.84
CA ALA A 841 -18.70 17.30 50.23
C ALA A 841 -17.41 16.93 51.01
N PRO A 842 -16.47 16.12 50.47
CA PRO A 842 -15.16 15.91 51.10
C PRO A 842 -14.38 17.20 51.35
N PHE A 843 -14.32 18.10 50.36
CA PHE A 843 -13.63 19.39 50.47
C PHE A 843 -14.21 20.27 51.58
N ILE A 844 -15.54 20.45 51.61
CA ILE A 844 -16.23 21.23 52.64
C ILE A 844 -16.01 20.60 54.03
N PHE A 845 -16.08 19.27 54.15
CA PHE A 845 -15.83 18.58 55.42
C PHE A 845 -14.38 18.77 55.92
N SER A 846 -13.39 18.69 55.02
CA SER A 846 -11.97 18.93 55.36
C SER A 846 -11.72 20.38 55.80
N ILE A 847 -12.33 21.38 55.15
CA ILE A 847 -12.21 22.79 55.56
C ILE A 847 -12.93 23.04 56.89
N LEU A 848 -14.16 22.55 57.08
CA LEU A 848 -14.91 22.74 58.32
C LEU A 848 -14.21 22.09 59.52
N THR A 849 -13.62 20.91 59.34
CA THR A 849 -12.78 20.29 60.38
C THR A 849 -11.51 21.09 60.64
N ALA A 850 -10.78 21.53 59.60
CA ALA A 850 -9.59 22.36 59.76
C ALA A 850 -9.85 23.66 60.52
N ILE A 851 -10.95 24.37 60.20
CA ILE A 851 -11.37 25.61 60.87
C ILE A 851 -11.80 25.32 62.31
N SER A 852 -12.61 24.28 62.54
CA SER A 852 -13.07 23.88 63.88
C SER A 852 -11.91 23.56 64.82
N TYR A 853 -10.92 22.79 64.34
CA TYR A 853 -9.72 22.46 65.12
C TYR A 853 -8.83 23.69 65.38
N ALA A 854 -8.71 24.63 64.44
CA ALA A 854 -7.97 25.88 64.68
C ALA A 854 -8.67 26.79 65.72
N ILE A 855 -9.97 27.07 65.57
CA ILE A 855 -10.74 27.90 66.52
C ILE A 855 -10.70 27.29 67.93
N HIS A 856 -10.88 25.97 68.03
CA HIS A 856 -10.79 25.25 69.30
C HIS A 856 -9.38 25.28 69.89
N SER A 857 -8.33 25.22 69.07
CA SER A 857 -6.93 25.38 69.50
C SER A 857 -6.67 26.77 70.08
N ILE A 858 -7.18 27.83 69.44
CA ILE A 858 -7.07 29.21 69.93
C ILE A 858 -7.80 29.38 71.27
N PHE A 859 -8.97 28.76 71.44
CA PHE A 859 -9.72 28.78 72.70
C PHE A 859 -9.01 28.02 73.82
N LEU A 860 -8.48 26.82 73.53
CA LEU A 860 -7.68 26.05 74.49
C LEU A 860 -6.42 26.81 74.90
N GLY A 861 -5.65 27.32 73.94
CA GLY A 861 -4.41 28.06 74.20
C GLY A 861 -4.64 29.33 75.03
N LYS A 862 -5.63 30.16 74.68
CA LYS A 862 -6.00 31.36 75.47
C LYS A 862 -6.50 31.04 76.87
N ASN A 863 -7.08 29.86 77.10
CA ASN A 863 -7.51 29.43 78.43
C ASN A 863 -6.40 28.74 79.22
N GLY A 864 -5.43 28.11 78.55
CA GLY A 864 -4.20 27.60 79.16
C GLY A 864 -3.30 28.73 79.65
N ILE A 865 -3.04 29.75 78.83
CA ILE A 865 -2.28 30.97 79.18
C ILE A 865 -2.92 31.76 80.34
N LYS A 866 -4.24 31.60 80.58
CA LYS A 866 -4.90 32.18 81.77
C LYS A 866 -4.74 31.35 83.04
N LYS A 867 -4.16 30.15 82.94
CA LYS A 867 -3.96 29.19 84.03
C LYS A 867 -2.47 28.89 84.29
N THR A 868 -1.55 29.34 83.42
CA THR A 868 -0.11 29.20 83.61
C THR A 868 0.35 29.98 84.85
N PRO A 869 1.13 29.37 85.76
CA PRO A 869 1.74 30.10 86.85
C PRO A 869 2.92 30.94 86.34
N ARG A 870 3.16 32.10 86.97
CA ARG A 870 4.15 33.13 86.57
C ARG A 870 5.63 32.69 86.49
N TRP A 871 5.93 31.43 86.78
CA TRP A 871 7.29 30.86 86.75
C TRP A 871 7.49 29.82 85.62
N ALA A 872 6.49 29.62 84.76
CA ALA A 872 6.54 28.69 83.63
C ALA A 872 6.67 29.42 82.26
N ASP A 873 7.51 30.46 82.20
CA ASP A 873 7.62 31.42 81.08
C ASP A 873 7.84 30.71 79.72
N ASP A 874 8.79 29.77 79.62
CA ASP A 874 9.05 29.02 78.38
C ASP A 874 7.84 28.23 77.87
N ARG A 875 7.08 27.58 78.78
CA ARG A 875 5.86 26.86 78.43
C ARG A 875 4.74 27.82 78.00
N GLU A 876 4.66 29.01 78.59
CA GLU A 876 3.74 30.06 78.16
C GLU A 876 4.11 30.63 76.78
N ASN A 877 5.41 30.84 76.51
CA ASN A 877 5.92 31.28 75.22
C ASN A 877 5.59 30.27 74.11
N VAL A 878 5.89 28.98 74.30
CA VAL A 878 5.54 27.91 73.35
C VAL A 878 4.02 27.79 73.16
N MET A 879 3.22 27.94 74.23
CA MET A 879 1.76 27.96 74.14
C MET A 879 1.24 29.17 73.34
N ARG A 880 1.84 30.35 73.52
CA ARG A 880 1.51 31.58 72.77
C ARG A 880 1.86 31.45 71.29
N GLU A 881 2.96 30.80 70.95
CA GLU A 881 3.37 30.54 69.57
C GLU A 881 2.47 29.50 68.90
N LEU A 882 2.16 28.37 69.55
CA LEU A 882 1.16 27.40 69.06
C LEU A 882 -0.23 28.04 68.87
N THR A 883 -0.65 28.93 69.77
CA THR A 883 -1.89 29.71 69.65
C THR A 883 -1.83 30.66 68.45
N SER A 884 -0.67 31.24 68.17
CA SER A 884 -0.45 32.15 67.03
C SER A 884 -0.40 31.38 65.70
N ALA A 885 0.23 30.20 65.67
CA ALA A 885 0.20 29.28 64.54
C ALA A 885 -1.24 28.89 64.18
N ALA A 886 -2.08 28.51 65.15
CA ALA A 886 -3.51 28.24 64.94
C ALA A 886 -4.31 29.47 64.47
N GLY A 887 -3.91 30.68 64.89
CA GLY A 887 -4.48 31.93 64.37
C GLY A 887 -4.10 32.20 62.90
N THR A 888 -2.84 31.96 62.55
CA THR A 888 -2.34 32.18 61.18
C THR A 888 -2.74 31.08 60.21
N SER A 889 -3.00 29.84 60.66
CA SER A 889 -3.50 28.77 59.79
C SER A 889 -4.91 29.07 59.26
N LEU A 890 -5.75 29.79 60.02
CA LEU A 890 -7.03 30.32 59.53
C LEU A 890 -6.84 31.35 58.41
N LEU A 891 -5.83 32.22 58.51
CA LEU A 891 -5.49 33.18 57.44
C LEU A 891 -4.99 32.46 56.19
N VAL A 892 -4.11 31.46 56.35
CA VAL A 892 -3.64 30.60 55.24
C VAL A 892 -4.81 29.91 54.56
N ILE A 893 -5.76 29.34 55.31
CA ILE A 893 -6.98 28.71 54.75
C ILE A 893 -7.77 29.70 53.89
N VAL A 894 -8.05 30.91 54.39
CA VAL A 894 -8.83 31.91 53.64
C VAL A 894 -8.13 32.33 52.34
N VAL A 895 -6.82 32.61 52.40
CA VAL A 895 -6.10 33.14 51.23
C VAL A 895 -5.76 32.04 50.20
N LEU A 896 -5.42 30.83 50.64
CA LEU A 896 -5.10 29.70 49.75
C LEU A 896 -6.32 29.27 48.91
N PHE A 897 -7.49 29.14 49.52
CA PHE A 897 -8.69 28.73 48.78
C PHE A 897 -9.34 29.87 48.00
N THR A 898 -9.10 31.14 48.35
CA THR A 898 -9.52 32.26 47.47
C THR A 898 -8.65 32.35 46.22
N ASP A 899 -7.33 32.14 46.31
CA ASP A 899 -6.47 32.03 45.12
C ASP A 899 -6.94 30.90 44.17
N ALA A 900 -7.13 29.69 44.71
CA ALA A 900 -7.58 28.53 43.94
C ALA A 900 -8.95 28.75 43.26
N MET A 901 -9.91 29.40 43.94
CA MET A 901 -11.22 29.72 43.35
C MET A 901 -11.13 30.86 42.32
N LEU A 902 -10.26 31.85 42.52
CA LEU A 902 -10.04 32.94 41.56
C LEU A 902 -9.36 32.45 40.29
N PHE A 903 -8.47 31.46 40.37
CA PHE A 903 -7.83 30.85 39.21
C PHE A 903 -8.85 30.19 38.25
N VAL A 904 -9.86 29.51 38.80
CA VAL A 904 -10.95 28.84 38.06
C VAL A 904 -12.01 29.83 37.53
N ALA A 905 -12.11 31.03 38.11
CA ALA A 905 -13.11 32.03 37.72
C ALA A 905 -12.87 32.63 36.31
N LYS A 906 -13.95 33.02 35.62
CA LYS A 906 -13.90 33.53 34.23
C LYS A 906 -12.96 34.73 34.06
N THR A 907 -12.24 34.74 32.94
CA THR A 907 -11.23 35.74 32.56
C THR A 907 -11.78 37.17 32.53
N THR A 908 -11.33 37.99 33.47
CA THR A 908 -11.55 39.45 33.50
C THR A 908 -10.28 40.14 34.00
N MET A 909 -10.03 41.39 33.59
CA MET A 909 -8.85 42.13 34.06
C MET A 909 -8.84 42.31 35.59
N LEU A 910 -10.00 42.56 36.19
CA LEU A 910 -10.14 42.70 37.65
C LEU A 910 -9.69 41.43 38.38
N ARG A 911 -10.10 40.23 37.91
CA ARG A 911 -9.67 38.94 38.46
C ARG A 911 -8.14 38.82 38.48
N ASN A 912 -7.46 39.20 37.40
CA ASN A 912 -6.01 39.07 37.29
C ASN A 912 -5.25 39.95 38.30
N PHE A 913 -5.73 41.16 38.60
CA PHE A 913 -5.18 41.99 39.68
C PHE A 913 -5.49 41.42 41.08
N VAL A 914 -6.70 40.89 41.30
CA VAL A 914 -7.05 40.29 42.60
C VAL A 914 -6.22 39.03 42.88
N ILE A 915 -5.96 38.18 41.86
CA ILE A 915 -5.06 37.00 41.96
C ILE A 915 -3.67 37.40 42.48
N ALA A 916 -3.06 38.45 41.93
CA ALA A 916 -1.75 38.90 42.39
C ALA A 916 -1.76 39.39 43.85
N ILE A 917 -2.84 40.06 44.26
CA ILE A 917 -3.02 40.50 45.66
C ILE A 917 -3.20 39.31 46.60
N THR A 918 -4.00 38.30 46.24
CA THR A 918 -4.16 37.08 47.05
C THR A 918 -2.86 36.28 47.14
N GLN A 919 -2.07 36.20 46.07
CA GLN A 919 -0.79 35.48 46.07
C GLN A 919 0.28 36.16 46.93
N ILE A 920 0.36 37.49 46.92
CA ILE A 920 1.23 38.24 47.86
C ILE A 920 0.75 38.03 49.31
N GLY A 921 -0.56 38.03 49.55
CA GLY A 921 -1.14 37.70 50.86
C GLY A 921 -0.82 36.26 51.31
N LEU A 922 -0.82 35.31 50.39
CA LEU A 922 -0.51 33.90 50.65
C LEU A 922 0.96 33.73 51.05
N CYS A 923 1.88 34.40 50.34
CA CYS A 923 3.31 34.43 50.68
C CYS A 923 3.53 34.93 52.12
N GLY A 924 2.89 36.06 52.48
CA GLY A 924 2.98 36.62 53.83
C GLY A 924 2.42 35.68 54.90
N ALA A 925 1.23 35.09 54.65
CA ALA A 925 0.60 34.16 55.58
C ALA A 925 1.41 32.88 55.78
N LEU A 926 1.96 32.28 54.71
CA LEU A 926 2.79 31.08 54.75
C LEU A 926 4.13 31.33 55.45
N PHE A 927 4.76 32.49 55.21
CA PHE A 927 6.00 32.89 55.91
C PHE A 927 5.78 32.98 57.41
N ILE A 928 4.79 33.75 57.86
CA ILE A 928 4.49 33.95 59.29
C ILE A 928 4.09 32.62 59.96
N PHE A 929 3.25 31.82 59.30
CA PHE A 929 2.85 30.50 59.80
C PHE A 929 4.05 29.55 59.93
N THR A 930 4.96 29.56 58.96
CA THR A 930 6.20 28.77 59.01
C THR A 930 7.11 29.22 60.15
N CYS A 931 7.28 30.54 60.35
CA CYS A 931 8.06 31.07 61.47
C CYS A 931 7.53 30.60 62.83
N TYR A 932 6.22 30.65 63.09
CA TYR A 932 5.64 30.16 64.35
C TYR A 932 5.77 28.65 64.53
N MET A 933 5.74 27.86 63.44
CA MET A 933 5.97 26.42 63.52
C MET A 933 7.44 26.06 63.74
N CYS A 934 8.38 26.84 63.21
CA CYS A 934 9.82 26.67 63.45
C CYS A 934 10.22 27.13 64.87
N SER A 935 9.70 28.26 65.37
CA SER A 935 10.02 28.77 66.70
C SER A 935 9.61 27.81 67.81
N VAL A 936 8.45 27.15 67.68
CA VAL A 936 8.01 26.09 68.60
C VAL A 936 8.99 24.91 68.67
N HIS A 937 9.61 24.52 67.55
CA HIS A 937 10.60 23.43 67.53
C HIS A 937 11.95 23.84 68.14
N LEU A 938 12.32 25.13 68.04
CA LEU A 938 13.52 25.70 68.69
C LEU A 938 13.31 25.94 70.20
N GLY A 939 12.15 26.44 70.62
CA GLY A 939 11.82 26.61 72.04
C GLY A 939 11.79 25.27 72.79
N SER A 940 11.34 24.20 72.11
CA SER A 940 11.29 22.84 72.67
C SER A 940 12.66 22.17 72.88
N SER A 941 13.77 22.68 72.32
CA SER A 941 15.11 22.08 72.54
C SER A 941 15.84 22.63 73.75
N ASN A 942 15.51 23.85 74.18
CA ASN A 942 16.18 24.48 75.32
C ASN A 942 15.69 23.91 76.66
N SER A 943 14.46 23.38 76.71
CA SER A 943 13.85 22.82 77.93
C SER A 943 14.30 21.40 78.30
N SER A 944 15.24 20.79 77.56
CA SER A 944 15.79 19.45 77.84
C SER A 944 17.26 19.46 78.25
N THR A 945 17.79 20.61 78.68
CA THR A 945 19.19 20.78 79.13
C THR A 945 19.27 21.55 80.46
N SER A 946 18.27 21.41 81.32
CA SER A 946 18.16 22.11 82.61
C SER A 946 18.14 21.17 83.83
N THR A 947 18.95 20.11 83.79
CA THR A 947 19.34 19.27 84.93
C THR A 947 20.83 18.97 84.81
N GLU A 948 21.55 18.97 85.93
CA GLU A 948 23.02 18.84 86.03
C GLU A 948 23.86 20.01 85.47
N SER A 949 24.01 21.06 86.28
CA SER A 949 25.32 21.71 86.45
C SER A 949 25.39 22.43 87.80
N GLU A 950 26.32 22.02 88.67
CA GLU A 950 26.71 22.81 89.85
C GLU A 950 27.79 23.85 89.50
N PHE A 951 27.88 24.86 90.37
CA PHE A 951 29.06 25.70 90.63
C PHE A 951 29.40 26.90 89.72
N ALA A 952 29.94 27.93 90.39
CA ALA A 952 30.71 29.07 89.86
C ALA A 952 30.04 30.10 88.89
N GLY A 953 29.39 31.12 89.49
CA GLY A 953 30.07 32.42 89.56
C GLY A 953 29.52 33.64 88.79
N ASN A 954 29.28 34.72 89.54
CA ASN A 954 29.37 36.14 89.12
C ASN A 954 28.38 36.69 88.06
N THR A 955 27.15 36.90 88.55
CA THR A 955 26.34 38.13 88.38
C THR A 955 26.97 39.33 87.65
N LEU A 956 26.26 39.84 86.63
CA LEU A 956 25.84 41.25 86.57
C LEU A 956 24.56 41.38 85.72
N THR A 957 23.75 42.42 85.95
CA THR A 957 22.31 42.37 85.60
C THR A 957 21.75 43.62 84.91
N LYS A 958 20.74 43.37 84.06
CA LYS A 958 19.56 44.21 83.74
C LYS A 958 19.71 45.43 82.80
N ASP A 959 18.55 45.69 82.18
CA ASP A 959 18.04 46.98 81.67
C ASP A 959 18.78 47.65 80.48
N ARG A 960 18.11 48.32 79.52
CA ARG A 960 16.69 48.30 79.11
C ARG A 960 16.49 49.09 77.78
N ARG A 961 15.40 48.77 77.07
CA ARG A 961 14.55 49.67 76.24
C ARG A 961 15.15 50.57 75.12
N LYS A 962 14.61 50.31 73.92
CA LYS A 962 13.91 51.26 73.01
C LYS A 962 14.69 52.40 72.30
N GLN A 963 13.98 52.91 71.26
CA GLN A 963 14.08 54.21 70.59
C GLN A 963 15.16 54.33 69.50
N ASP A 964 14.92 55.04 68.39
CA ASP A 964 13.65 55.32 67.68
C ASP A 964 13.96 55.72 66.22
N LEU A 965 12.93 55.98 65.40
CA LEU A 965 13.10 56.47 64.02
C LEU A 965 13.78 57.86 63.99
N SER A 966 14.69 58.09 63.02
CA SER A 966 14.39 58.89 61.81
C SER A 966 15.53 59.77 61.23
N ARG A 967 15.47 59.90 59.89
CA ARG A 967 15.73 61.09 59.05
C ARG A 967 17.13 61.70 58.83
N ASP A 968 17.40 61.78 57.53
CA ASP A 968 17.83 62.97 56.76
C ASP A 968 19.29 63.49 56.81
N ARG A 969 19.90 63.49 55.61
CA ARG A 969 20.80 64.52 55.05
C ARG A 969 22.22 64.60 55.65
N LEU A 970 23.27 65.03 54.92
CA LEU A 970 23.44 65.35 53.50
C LEU A 970 24.92 65.14 53.10
N LEU A 971 25.29 65.59 51.89
CA LEU A 971 26.66 65.83 51.38
C LEU A 971 27.57 66.53 52.43
N ASP A 972 28.90 66.48 52.37
CA ASP A 972 29.76 66.45 51.17
C ASP A 972 31.17 65.83 51.42
N ASN A 973 32.00 65.83 50.37
CA ASN A 973 33.38 65.35 50.28
C ASN A 973 34.38 66.02 51.24
N THR A 974 35.45 65.31 51.61
CA THR A 974 36.84 65.66 51.16
C THR A 974 37.90 64.60 51.52
N ASP A 975 38.72 64.22 50.53
CA ASP A 975 40.20 64.20 50.50
C ASP A 975 41.06 63.71 51.69
N LYS A 976 42.28 63.16 51.50
CA LYS A 976 42.98 62.50 50.35
C LYS A 976 44.35 61.99 50.86
N SER A 977 44.79 60.80 50.45
CA SER A 977 46.22 60.38 50.36
C SER A 977 47.03 60.31 51.68
N ALA A 978 48.22 59.68 51.79
CA ALA A 978 49.02 58.92 50.84
C ALA A 978 49.81 57.77 51.52
N SER A 979 50.15 56.72 50.75
CA SER A 979 51.38 55.88 50.79
C SER A 979 52.19 55.65 52.09
N VAL A 980 52.61 54.39 52.32
CA VAL A 980 54.02 53.94 52.14
C VAL A 980 54.15 52.40 52.26
N SER A 981 55.17 51.83 51.64
CA SER A 981 55.63 50.43 51.66
C SER A 981 57.15 50.44 51.35
N PRO A 982 57.95 49.34 51.41
CA PRO A 982 57.60 47.91 51.55
C PRO A 982 58.54 47.08 52.49
N GLY A 983 58.33 45.74 52.53
CA GLY A 983 59.45 44.77 52.52
C GLY A 983 59.57 43.71 53.63
N ASN A 984 59.60 42.43 53.22
CA ASN A 984 60.28 41.26 53.84
C ASN A 984 59.88 40.79 55.27
N ALA A 985 60.13 39.54 55.70
CA ALA A 985 60.20 38.24 55.01
C ALA A 985 60.05 37.04 55.99
N THR A 986 59.40 35.97 55.51
CA THR A 986 59.32 34.55 55.96
C THR A 986 60.17 33.98 57.12
N LEU A 987 59.57 33.06 57.90
CA LEU A 987 60.23 31.83 58.38
C LEU A 987 59.22 30.65 58.53
N HIS A 988 59.69 29.40 58.63
CA HIS A 988 58.89 28.17 58.40
C HIS A 988 59.26 26.99 59.34
N GLY A 989 58.33 26.04 59.54
CA GLY A 989 58.56 24.67 60.02
C GLY A 989 57.25 23.86 60.07
N PHE A 990 57.20 22.53 59.85
CA PHE A 990 58.24 21.58 59.44
C PHE A 990 57.67 20.41 58.59
N ARG A 991 58.53 19.49 58.11
CA ARG A 991 58.28 18.36 57.17
C ARG A 991 58.03 17.01 57.88
N PRO A 992 57.76 15.82 57.23
CA PRO A 992 58.18 15.30 55.89
C PRO A 992 57.00 14.93 54.95
N GLY A 993 57.13 14.41 53.71
CA GLY A 993 58.26 13.92 52.89
C GLY A 993 58.21 12.39 52.72
N SER A 994 58.13 11.75 51.54
CA SER A 994 58.25 12.17 50.12
C SER A 994 57.31 11.28 49.22
N ASN A 995 57.40 10.99 47.90
CA ASN A 995 58.46 11.11 46.89
C ASN A 995 57.92 11.13 45.40
N ALA A 996 58.84 10.97 44.44
CA ALA A 996 58.78 11.04 42.97
C ALA A 996 58.79 9.64 42.27
N GLY A 997 58.62 9.48 40.93
CA GLY A 997 58.29 10.42 39.83
C GLY A 997 58.54 9.83 38.40
N TYR A 998 58.53 10.71 37.37
CA TYR A 998 59.01 10.56 35.96
C TYR A 998 58.13 10.05 34.76
N SER A 999 57.86 10.99 33.84
CA SER A 999 58.03 11.00 32.34
C SER A 999 57.33 10.07 31.31
N THR A 1000 56.45 10.69 30.50
CA THR A 1000 56.36 10.76 29.01
C THR A 1000 56.15 9.55 28.05
N GLN A 1001 55.05 9.67 27.28
CA GLN A 1001 54.83 9.36 25.83
C GLN A 1001 54.76 7.92 25.23
N ASN A 1002 53.62 7.69 24.58
CA ASN A 1002 53.35 6.95 23.31
C ASN A 1002 53.56 5.41 23.15
N SER A 1003 52.40 4.72 23.14
CA SER A 1003 51.96 3.72 22.13
C SER A 1003 52.34 2.22 22.23
N VAL A 1004 51.54 1.39 21.51
CA VAL A 1004 51.67 -0.05 21.16
C VAL A 1004 51.07 -1.09 22.15
N ASN A 1005 50.75 -2.28 21.61
CA ASN A 1005 49.76 -3.26 22.07
C ASN A 1005 50.24 -4.35 23.06
N SER A 1006 49.26 -4.96 23.75
CA SER A 1006 49.12 -6.40 24.08
C SER A 1006 50.21 -7.17 24.85
N GLY A 1007 50.14 -7.11 26.20
CA GLY A 1007 49.87 -8.21 27.16
C GLY A 1007 50.60 -9.57 27.16
N PHE A 1008 50.88 -10.11 28.37
CA PHE A 1008 50.84 -11.55 28.73
C PHE A 1008 50.99 -11.81 30.26
N SER A 1009 50.45 -12.94 30.77
CA SER A 1009 50.82 -13.63 32.05
C SER A 1009 50.46 -12.96 33.41
N SER A 1010 50.38 -13.64 34.57
CA SER A 1010 50.05 -15.05 34.93
C SER A 1010 49.87 -15.26 36.48
N PHE A 1011 49.46 -16.48 36.89
CA PHE A 1011 49.46 -17.08 38.25
C PHE A 1011 48.29 -16.87 39.25
N LYS A 1012 48.29 -17.74 40.27
CA LYS A 1012 47.20 -18.30 41.13
C LYS A 1012 47.81 -18.66 42.52
N PRO A 1013 47.12 -19.27 43.52
CA PRO A 1013 45.71 -19.66 43.68
C PRO A 1013 45.07 -19.07 44.98
N PRO A 1014 43.86 -19.45 45.45
CA PRO A 1014 42.86 -20.38 44.89
C PRO A 1014 41.46 -19.69 44.75
N ILE A 1015 40.28 -20.32 44.66
CA ILE A 1015 39.92 -21.74 44.59
C ILE A 1015 38.74 -21.94 43.60
N ASP A 1016 38.79 -22.84 42.62
CA ASP A 1016 39.92 -23.13 41.74
C ASP A 1016 39.47 -23.41 40.29
N SER A 1017 38.38 -24.13 39.96
CA SER A 1017 37.74 -25.30 40.59
C SER A 1017 36.86 -26.10 39.59
N ILE A 1018 35.52 -25.94 39.64
CA ILE A 1018 34.48 -26.93 39.30
C ILE A 1018 33.19 -26.17 38.93
N TYR A 1019 32.40 -26.46 37.88
CA TYR A 1019 32.55 -27.26 36.64
C TYR A 1019 31.24 -27.10 35.80
N ILE A 1020 31.15 -27.52 34.52
CA ILE A 1020 32.21 -28.05 33.65
C ILE A 1020 32.80 -26.94 32.73
N ASP A 1021 32.23 -26.50 31.58
CA ASP A 1021 31.05 -26.96 30.82
C ASP A 1021 31.12 -26.64 29.31
N GLU A 1022 30.37 -27.40 28.50
CA GLU A 1022 30.64 -27.62 27.06
C GLU A 1022 29.35 -27.87 26.24
N ARG A 1023 29.22 -27.59 24.93
CA ARG A 1023 30.04 -26.93 23.87
C ARG A 1023 29.05 -26.40 22.79
N GLU A 1024 29.28 -25.28 22.09
CA GLU A 1024 30.00 -25.12 20.80
C GLU A 1024 29.44 -25.93 19.60
N HIS A 1025 29.47 -25.49 18.32
CA HIS A 1025 30.24 -24.39 17.69
C HIS A 1025 29.60 -23.88 16.35
N SER A 1026 30.20 -22.82 15.75
CA SER A 1026 30.30 -22.39 14.32
C SER A 1026 29.45 -23.03 13.18
N GLY A 1027 29.16 -22.38 12.05
CA GLY A 1027 29.82 -21.22 11.41
C GLY A 1027 29.23 -20.83 10.02
N PRO A 1028 29.85 -19.90 9.26
CA PRO A 1028 29.10 -18.96 8.38
C PRO A 1028 29.55 -18.86 6.89
N LEU A 1029 28.82 -18.06 6.06
CA LEU A 1029 29.29 -17.00 5.12
C LEU A 1029 28.56 -16.85 3.74
N VAL A 1030 28.47 -15.57 3.30
CA VAL A 1030 28.51 -15.04 1.89
C VAL A 1030 27.22 -14.91 1.02
N SER A 1031 26.67 -13.68 1.05
CA SER A 1031 26.23 -12.74 -0.02
C SER A 1031 25.45 -13.12 -1.31
N MET A 1032 24.54 -12.21 -1.68
CA MET A 1032 23.96 -11.93 -3.03
C MET A 1032 23.09 -13.07 -3.62
N VAL A 1033 21.99 -12.80 -4.32
CA VAL A 1033 21.48 -11.55 -4.94
C VAL A 1033 20.19 -11.08 -4.27
#